data_AF-A0AAI9G7T3-F1
#
_entry.id   AF-A0AAI9G7T3-F1
#
_cell.length_a   1.000
_cell.length_b   1.000
_cell.length_c   1.000
_cell.angle_alpha   90.00
_cell.angle_beta   90.00
_cell.angle_gamma   90.00
#
_symmetry.space_group_name_H-M   'P 1'
#
loop_
_entity.id
_entity.type
_entity.pdbx_description
1 polymer ?
#
loop_
_entity_poly.entity_id
_entity_poly.type
_entity_poly.pdbx_seq_one_letter_code
_entity_poly.pdbx_strand_id
1 'polypeptide(L)'
;MFISHFRLGALALILASSSFASSADSFKRIASFPVADNVPHGMDSKKPTSAEIITATEDGNTLIYSDSPLGGIGFIDIKQPHMPQAAGFLSLHGEPTSVAAYDKWVLAAVNTSKSYTQPSGYLAIVSATGRKIVDKCELGGQPDSVAVSKDGRYIAVAIENERDESLNDGELPQLPAGFLVMIAAQKGKADCSTARRVTLTGLAQIAPDDPEPEFVAFNTANQIALTLQENNHIVIVDAASAKVVNHFSAGRVDLQQIDVKKDGALLFTGEQKGVLREPDAVKWLDNERLVIANEGDYHGGARGFTIFSKQGEVLFESGASFEHQIVRAGHYPEKRSGKKGAEPEGLEVATFNGQQYIFVLSERGSAVGVYQDHRANPRWMQLLPSGIAPESAVAIPQRNLLATANETDLIAEGGARSHVMIYQLSSGEPTYPQIVSENDKRGAPIGWGALSGLASDGKTPGKLYAVNDSFYSSQPTIFTIDASKTPAVIKSALTVTRDGKAAKKLDLEGITTDGKGGFWLASEGNAAKEVPHALYHVNAKGEIQQTVEFPQELLQYETRFGAEGVTLVDDTLWVAVQRPWKDDPSDRVKLLAYHIPSDTWRAVHYPLEQTEKGWVGLSEITAFQGNLYLLERDNQLGKSAKIKRLYKVSLQQISPVALGQTLPVVQKELAYDFLPELKAGNGYVVDKIEGFTIDPQGRGYAVTDNDGVDDSSGETLFFKLKLDFLDR
;
A
#
# COMPACT_ATOMS: atom_id res chain seq x y z
N MET A 1 41.85 15.68 -77.91
CA MET A 1 41.43 17.09 -77.77
C MET A 1 39.97 17.06 -77.38
N PHE A 2 39.55 17.73 -76.29
CA PHE A 2 38.24 17.57 -75.60
C PHE A 2 38.05 16.15 -74.97
N ILE A 3 37.32 15.86 -73.87
CA ILE A 3 36.67 16.56 -72.73
C ILE A 3 36.35 15.45 -71.68
N SER A 4 36.30 15.57 -70.35
CA SER A 4 36.77 16.59 -69.36
C SER A 4 36.80 16.01 -67.92
N HIS A 5 37.54 16.66 -67.01
CA HIS A 5 37.43 16.70 -65.53
C HIS A 5 36.23 16.03 -64.83
N PHE A 6 36.51 15.33 -63.71
CA PHE A 6 35.71 15.40 -62.48
C PHE A 6 36.60 15.32 -61.23
N ARG A 7 36.43 16.26 -60.28
CA ARG A 7 37.06 16.22 -58.95
C ARG A 7 36.14 15.48 -57.99
N LEU A 8 36.65 14.51 -57.24
CA LEU A 8 35.92 13.97 -56.08
C LEU A 8 35.93 14.99 -54.94
N GLY A 9 34.75 15.44 -54.52
CA GLY A 9 34.55 16.05 -53.21
C GLY A 9 34.03 14.97 -52.25
N ALA A 10 34.73 14.75 -51.15
CA ALA A 10 34.26 13.84 -50.11
C ALA A 10 33.20 14.55 -49.24
N LEU A 11 31.95 14.07 -49.29
CA LEU A 11 30.87 14.54 -48.42
C LEU A 11 30.73 13.58 -47.24
N ALA A 12 31.19 14.00 -46.06
CA ALA A 12 30.97 13.25 -44.82
C ALA A 12 29.56 13.52 -44.30
N LEU A 13 28.62 12.59 -44.50
CA LEU A 13 27.31 12.64 -43.87
C LEU A 13 27.43 12.24 -42.39
N ILE A 14 27.39 13.25 -41.51
CA ILE A 14 27.09 13.04 -40.09
C ILE A 14 25.58 12.77 -40.00
N LEU A 15 25.21 11.50 -39.93
CA LEU A 15 23.87 11.09 -39.51
C LEU A 15 23.73 11.38 -38.00
N ALA A 16 23.26 12.57 -37.68
CA ALA A 16 22.74 12.88 -36.36
C ALA A 16 21.47 12.06 -36.15
N SER A 17 21.62 10.84 -35.63
CA SER A 17 20.50 10.05 -35.11
C SER A 17 19.96 10.78 -33.87
N SER A 18 18.99 11.66 -34.08
CA SER A 18 18.16 12.20 -33.02
C SER A 18 17.32 11.05 -32.46
N SER A 19 17.90 10.33 -31.50
CA SER A 19 17.20 9.41 -30.63
C SER A 19 16.14 10.22 -29.88
N PHE A 20 14.92 10.27 -30.41
CA PHE A 20 13.76 10.62 -29.61
C PHE A 20 13.68 9.57 -28.51
N ALA A 21 14.15 9.92 -27.32
CA ALA A 21 13.82 9.19 -26.12
C ALA A 21 12.31 9.35 -25.91
N SER A 22 11.55 8.43 -26.51
CA SER A 22 10.18 8.19 -26.07
C SER A 22 10.29 7.79 -24.61
N SER A 23 9.95 8.70 -23.70
CA SER A 23 9.77 8.36 -22.29
C SER A 23 8.77 7.20 -22.24
N ALA A 24 9.06 6.22 -21.38
CA ALA A 24 8.21 5.04 -21.31
C ALA A 24 6.80 5.44 -20.85
N ASP A 25 5.78 4.79 -21.40
CA ASP A 25 4.43 4.93 -20.87
C ASP A 25 4.39 4.28 -19.47
N SER A 26 3.73 4.94 -18.53
CA SER A 26 3.51 4.45 -17.16
C SER A 26 2.06 4.67 -16.73
N PHE A 27 1.59 3.81 -15.83
CA PHE A 27 0.32 3.98 -15.14
C PHE A 27 0.50 5.03 -14.03
N LYS A 28 -0.39 6.03 -14.00
CA LYS A 28 -0.41 7.10 -13.00
C LYS A 28 -1.79 7.18 -12.35
N ARG A 29 -1.87 7.31 -11.02
CA ARG A 29 -3.15 7.47 -10.31
C ARG A 29 -3.76 8.81 -10.67
N ILE A 30 -4.98 8.79 -11.21
CA ILE A 30 -5.72 9.99 -11.64
C ILE A 30 -6.91 10.31 -10.74
N ALA A 31 -7.38 9.35 -9.93
CA ALA A 31 -8.40 9.57 -8.92
C ALA A 31 -8.43 8.45 -7.86
N SER A 32 -9.04 8.76 -6.72
CA SER A 32 -9.47 7.84 -5.68
C SER A 32 -10.92 8.13 -5.31
N PHE A 33 -11.75 7.10 -5.16
CA PHE A 33 -13.16 7.22 -4.78
C PHE A 33 -13.41 6.45 -3.46
N PRO A 34 -13.76 7.11 -2.35
CA PRO A 34 -14.14 6.42 -1.12
C PRO A 34 -15.51 5.79 -1.30
N VAL A 35 -15.63 4.46 -1.17
CA VAL A 35 -16.91 3.78 -1.47
C VAL A 35 -18.02 4.09 -0.47
N ALA A 36 -17.66 4.62 0.71
CA ALA A 36 -18.57 5.27 1.64
C ALA A 36 -19.42 6.42 1.02
N ASP A 37 -18.97 7.08 -0.05
CA ASP A 37 -19.76 8.08 -0.79
C ASP A 37 -20.97 7.46 -1.53
N ASN A 38 -21.00 6.14 -1.74
CA ASN A 38 -22.12 5.41 -2.37
C ASN A 38 -23.18 4.90 -1.37
N VAL A 39 -22.95 5.02 -0.05
CA VAL A 39 -23.89 4.55 0.98
C VAL A 39 -25.27 5.22 0.79
N PRO A 40 -26.36 4.45 0.59
CA PRO A 40 -27.67 5.03 0.37
C PRO A 40 -28.15 5.93 1.52
N HIS A 41 -28.77 7.06 1.16
CA HIS A 41 -29.44 7.93 2.13
C HIS A 41 -30.47 7.14 2.97
N GLY A 42 -30.29 7.12 4.28
CA GLY A 42 -31.12 6.37 5.23
C GLY A 42 -30.48 5.10 5.77
N MET A 43 -29.36 4.63 5.20
CA MET A 43 -28.46 3.68 5.87
C MET A 43 -27.52 4.40 6.84
N ASP A 44 -27.02 3.66 7.83
CA ASP A 44 -26.03 4.19 8.77
C ASP A 44 -24.65 4.29 8.09
N SER A 45 -24.22 5.52 7.85
CA SER A 45 -22.90 5.85 7.29
C SER A 45 -21.70 5.39 8.14
N LYS A 46 -21.94 4.95 9.38
CA LYS A 46 -20.93 4.39 10.28
C LYS A 46 -20.70 2.88 10.10
N LYS A 47 -21.56 2.19 9.34
CA LYS A 47 -21.24 0.82 8.94
C LYS A 47 -19.96 0.80 8.09
N PRO A 48 -19.09 -0.20 8.26
CA PRO A 48 -18.07 -0.53 7.28
C PRO A 48 -18.70 -0.69 5.88
N THR A 49 -17.94 -0.31 4.87
CA THR A 49 -18.23 -0.52 3.46
C THR A 49 -17.05 -1.22 2.85
N SER A 50 -17.26 -2.14 1.92
CA SER A 50 -16.17 -2.82 1.25
C SER A 50 -16.22 -2.62 -0.27
N ALA A 51 -15.07 -2.85 -0.88
CA ALA A 51 -14.89 -2.99 -2.30
C ALA A 51 -13.91 -4.15 -2.49
N GLU A 52 -14.43 -5.36 -2.62
CA GLU A 52 -13.61 -6.55 -2.85
C GLU A 52 -13.41 -6.76 -4.37
N ILE A 53 -14.41 -7.34 -5.05
CA ILE A 53 -14.32 -7.69 -6.47
C ILE A 53 -14.87 -6.55 -7.34
N ILE A 54 -14.10 -6.13 -8.36
CA ILE A 54 -14.46 -5.03 -9.27
C ILE A 54 -14.55 -5.45 -10.74
N THR A 55 -15.53 -4.87 -11.44
CA THR A 55 -15.72 -5.00 -12.88
C THR A 55 -16.12 -3.66 -13.50
N ALA A 56 -16.19 -3.61 -14.84
CA ALA A 56 -16.58 -2.42 -15.59
C ALA A 56 -17.65 -2.76 -16.64
N THR A 57 -18.51 -1.80 -16.98
CA THR A 57 -19.40 -1.89 -18.16
C THR A 57 -18.58 -1.96 -19.46
N GLU A 58 -19.14 -2.56 -20.52
CA GLU A 58 -18.43 -2.75 -21.80
C GLU A 58 -17.97 -1.41 -22.45
N ASP A 59 -18.74 -0.34 -22.25
CA ASP A 59 -18.37 1.02 -22.68
C ASP A 59 -17.27 1.68 -21.82
N GLY A 60 -16.87 1.02 -20.73
CA GLY A 60 -15.85 1.47 -19.79
C GLY A 60 -16.25 2.68 -18.95
N ASN A 61 -17.53 3.07 -18.91
CA ASN A 61 -18.00 4.30 -18.26
C ASN A 61 -18.54 4.11 -16.84
N THR A 62 -18.74 2.88 -16.37
CA THR A 62 -19.19 2.60 -15.00
C THR A 62 -18.38 1.44 -14.41
N LEU A 63 -17.80 1.66 -13.24
CA LEU A 63 -17.26 0.59 -12.40
C LEU A 63 -18.37 0.04 -11.51
N ILE A 64 -18.31 -1.27 -11.24
CA ILE A 64 -19.21 -1.97 -10.31
C ILE A 64 -18.34 -2.80 -9.37
N TYR A 65 -18.61 -2.77 -8.06
CA TYR A 65 -17.87 -3.54 -7.05
C TYR A 65 -18.83 -4.28 -6.10
N SER A 66 -18.37 -5.41 -5.53
CA SER A 66 -19.01 -6.08 -4.39
C SER A 66 -18.72 -5.35 -3.08
N ASP A 67 -19.71 -5.32 -2.19
CA ASP A 67 -19.63 -4.78 -0.84
C ASP A 67 -20.33 -5.78 0.08
N SER A 68 -19.55 -6.74 0.61
CA SER A 68 -20.07 -7.79 1.49
C SER A 68 -20.69 -7.21 2.78
N PRO A 69 -20.05 -6.28 3.52
CA PRO A 69 -20.61 -5.70 4.75
C PRO A 69 -21.94 -4.93 4.58
N LEU A 70 -22.18 -4.32 3.41
CA LEU A 70 -23.48 -3.72 3.08
C LEU A 70 -24.47 -4.67 2.37
N GLY A 71 -24.03 -5.87 1.98
CA GLY A 71 -24.86 -6.88 1.33
C GLY A 71 -25.39 -6.44 -0.04
N GLY A 72 -24.51 -5.94 -0.90
CA GLY A 72 -24.90 -5.45 -2.23
C GLY A 72 -23.74 -5.01 -3.13
N ILE A 73 -24.08 -4.43 -4.28
CA ILE A 73 -23.09 -3.93 -5.25
C ILE A 73 -23.19 -2.41 -5.40
N GLY A 74 -22.04 -1.74 -5.38
CA GLY A 74 -21.92 -0.31 -5.64
C GLY A 74 -21.60 0.00 -7.09
N PHE A 75 -21.92 1.22 -7.54
CA PHE A 75 -21.68 1.71 -8.90
C PHE A 75 -20.92 3.04 -8.85
N ILE A 76 -19.96 3.25 -9.75
CA ILE A 76 -19.20 4.51 -9.87
C ILE A 76 -19.24 4.97 -11.33
N ASP A 77 -19.72 6.18 -11.61
CA ASP A 77 -19.63 6.79 -12.94
C ASP A 77 -18.21 7.33 -13.16
N ILE A 78 -17.56 6.85 -14.21
CA ILE A 78 -16.20 7.22 -14.58
C ILE A 78 -16.10 7.80 -16.00
N LYS A 79 -17.20 8.35 -16.56
CA LYS A 79 -17.15 9.10 -17.84
C LYS A 79 -16.06 10.17 -17.83
N GLN A 80 -15.86 10.82 -16.68
CA GLN A 80 -14.70 11.65 -16.37
C GLN A 80 -13.85 10.91 -15.31
N PRO A 81 -12.83 10.12 -15.70
CA PRO A 81 -12.17 9.18 -14.77
C PRO A 81 -11.23 9.87 -13.77
N HIS A 82 -10.92 11.16 -13.97
CA HIS A 82 -10.23 12.03 -13.00
C HIS A 82 -11.19 12.66 -11.98
N MET A 83 -12.51 12.46 -12.15
CA MET A 83 -13.57 12.95 -11.27
C MET A 83 -14.67 11.87 -11.15
N PRO A 84 -14.36 10.68 -10.58
CA PRO A 84 -15.34 9.62 -10.38
C PRO A 84 -16.51 10.11 -9.52
N GLN A 85 -17.73 9.67 -9.85
CA GLN A 85 -18.95 10.08 -9.16
C GLN A 85 -19.71 8.87 -8.62
N ALA A 86 -20.29 9.05 -7.43
CA ALA A 86 -21.21 8.08 -6.84
C ALA A 86 -22.38 7.83 -7.80
N ALA A 87 -22.55 6.57 -8.21
CA ALA A 87 -23.68 6.14 -9.05
C ALA A 87 -24.68 5.27 -8.28
N GLY A 88 -24.53 5.19 -6.96
CA GLY A 88 -25.46 4.53 -6.04
C GLY A 88 -25.16 3.05 -5.84
N PHE A 89 -26.11 2.37 -5.19
CA PHE A 89 -25.92 1.04 -4.63
C PHE A 89 -27.18 0.19 -4.85
N LEU A 90 -26.99 -1.11 -5.08
CA LEU A 90 -28.07 -2.10 -5.18
C LEU A 90 -27.85 -3.19 -4.13
N SER A 91 -28.70 -3.22 -3.10
CA SER A 91 -28.72 -4.32 -2.14
C SER A 91 -29.16 -5.62 -2.83
N LEU A 92 -28.50 -6.71 -2.45
CA LEU A 92 -28.77 -8.06 -2.96
C LEU A 92 -29.47 -8.95 -1.91
N HIS A 93 -29.56 -8.50 -0.65
CA HIS A 93 -30.10 -9.27 0.48
C HIS A 93 -29.33 -10.58 0.74
N GLY A 94 -28.00 -10.47 0.73
CA GLY A 94 -26.99 -11.49 0.96
C GLY A 94 -25.62 -10.84 0.74
N GLU A 95 -24.55 -11.56 1.02
CA GLU A 95 -23.16 -11.09 0.95
C GLU A 95 -22.61 -11.39 -0.46
N PRO A 96 -22.42 -10.40 -1.35
CA PRO A 96 -21.79 -10.65 -2.64
C PRO A 96 -20.29 -10.84 -2.47
N THR A 97 -19.81 -12.03 -2.81
CA THR A 97 -18.38 -12.39 -2.83
C THR A 97 -17.71 -11.94 -4.12
N SER A 98 -18.40 -12.06 -5.27
CA SER A 98 -17.79 -11.74 -6.57
C SER A 98 -18.76 -11.11 -7.58
N VAL A 99 -18.23 -10.31 -8.51
CA VAL A 99 -19.01 -9.62 -9.54
C VAL A 99 -18.32 -9.59 -10.91
N ALA A 100 -19.09 -9.89 -11.96
CA ALA A 100 -18.66 -9.82 -13.36
C ALA A 100 -19.67 -9.05 -14.23
N ALA A 101 -19.25 -8.56 -15.40
CA ALA A 101 -20.11 -7.82 -16.31
C ALA A 101 -19.89 -8.25 -17.78
N TYR A 102 -20.97 -8.21 -18.57
CA TYR A 102 -20.96 -8.49 -20.01
C TYR A 102 -22.18 -7.84 -20.69
N ASP A 103 -22.00 -7.14 -21.82
CA ASP A 103 -23.06 -6.36 -22.48
C ASP A 103 -23.73 -5.43 -21.43
N LYS A 104 -25.05 -5.49 -21.29
CA LYS A 104 -25.87 -4.76 -20.32
C LYS A 104 -26.11 -5.48 -18.99
N TRP A 105 -25.47 -6.61 -18.76
CA TRP A 105 -25.67 -7.46 -17.59
C TRP A 105 -24.52 -7.36 -16.61
N VAL A 106 -24.87 -7.30 -15.33
CA VAL A 106 -23.97 -7.51 -14.20
C VAL A 106 -24.42 -8.82 -13.55
N LEU A 107 -23.46 -9.66 -13.20
CA LEU A 107 -23.67 -10.93 -12.52
C LEU A 107 -22.94 -10.85 -11.19
N ALA A 108 -23.64 -11.06 -10.08
CA ALA A 108 -23.02 -11.11 -8.75
C ALA A 108 -23.25 -12.50 -8.15
N ALA A 109 -22.18 -13.15 -7.71
CA ALA A 109 -22.23 -14.33 -6.85
C ALA A 109 -22.57 -13.84 -5.44
N VAL A 110 -23.56 -14.46 -4.78
CA VAL A 110 -24.08 -14.00 -3.49
C VAL A 110 -24.20 -15.16 -2.51
N ASN A 111 -23.42 -15.09 -1.43
CA ASN A 111 -23.52 -15.92 -0.25
C ASN A 111 -24.81 -15.60 0.52
N THR A 112 -25.49 -16.65 0.98
CA THR A 112 -26.69 -16.58 1.83
C THR A 112 -26.65 -17.68 2.91
N SER A 113 -25.48 -18.24 3.17
CA SER A 113 -25.24 -19.36 4.08
C SER A 113 -25.69 -19.04 5.51
N LYS A 114 -26.14 -20.06 6.23
CA LYS A 114 -26.50 -19.94 7.67
C LYS A 114 -25.36 -20.33 8.61
N SER A 115 -24.40 -21.08 8.06
CA SER A 115 -23.23 -21.66 8.72
C SER A 115 -22.45 -22.43 7.65
N TYR A 116 -21.15 -22.62 7.85
CA TYR A 116 -20.27 -23.45 7.02
C TYR A 116 -20.85 -24.84 6.67
N THR A 117 -21.52 -25.51 7.62
CA THR A 117 -22.17 -26.83 7.38
C THR A 117 -23.52 -26.79 6.62
N GLN A 118 -24.02 -25.60 6.30
CA GLN A 118 -25.26 -25.37 5.53
C GLN A 118 -25.04 -24.24 4.50
N PRO A 119 -24.11 -24.43 3.55
CA PRO A 119 -23.75 -23.38 2.62
C PRO A 119 -24.85 -23.20 1.57
N SER A 120 -25.13 -21.95 1.22
CA SER A 120 -26.13 -21.61 0.21
C SER A 120 -25.87 -20.26 -0.42
N GLY A 121 -26.27 -20.11 -1.68
CA GLY A 121 -26.04 -18.90 -2.43
C GLY A 121 -26.66 -18.97 -3.82
N TYR A 122 -26.66 -17.83 -4.48
CA TYR A 122 -27.31 -17.65 -5.77
C TYR A 122 -26.54 -16.65 -6.64
N LEU A 123 -26.70 -16.77 -7.96
CA LEU A 123 -26.21 -15.80 -8.93
C LEU A 123 -27.29 -14.75 -9.20
N ALA A 124 -27.06 -13.50 -8.81
CA ALA A 124 -27.91 -12.38 -9.15
C ALA A 124 -27.68 -11.95 -10.60
N ILE A 125 -28.73 -11.93 -11.44
CA ILE A 125 -28.66 -11.29 -12.77
C ILE A 125 -29.20 -9.88 -12.63
N VAL A 126 -28.35 -8.88 -12.81
CA VAL A 126 -28.66 -7.46 -12.67
C VAL A 126 -28.60 -6.76 -14.03
N SER A 127 -29.58 -5.89 -14.31
CA SER A 127 -29.49 -4.97 -15.45
C SER A 127 -28.63 -3.76 -15.08
N ALA A 128 -27.52 -3.54 -15.78
CA ALA A 128 -26.62 -2.41 -15.53
C ALA A 128 -27.33 -1.05 -15.65
N THR A 129 -28.09 -0.86 -16.74
CA THR A 129 -28.87 0.37 -16.98
C THR A 129 -30.06 0.51 -16.03
N GLY A 130 -30.72 -0.60 -15.69
CA GLY A 130 -31.90 -0.60 -14.84
C GLY A 130 -31.60 -0.62 -13.33
N ARG A 131 -30.34 -0.83 -12.94
CA ARG A 131 -29.84 -1.02 -11.56
C ARG A 131 -30.78 -1.85 -10.69
N LYS A 132 -31.17 -3.01 -11.21
CA LYS A 132 -32.11 -3.93 -10.55
C LYS A 132 -31.81 -5.37 -10.90
N ILE A 133 -32.06 -6.26 -9.95
CA ILE A 133 -32.13 -7.70 -10.17
C ILE A 133 -33.28 -7.97 -11.15
N VAL A 134 -33.01 -8.77 -12.20
CA VAL A 134 -34.00 -9.23 -13.18
C VAL A 134 -34.27 -10.73 -13.08
N ASP A 135 -33.35 -11.48 -12.48
CA ASP A 135 -33.39 -12.94 -12.35
C ASP A 135 -32.44 -13.40 -11.23
N LYS A 136 -32.61 -14.63 -10.74
CA LYS A 136 -31.68 -15.29 -9.81
C LYS A 136 -31.51 -16.77 -10.19
N CYS A 137 -30.28 -17.26 -10.23
CA CYS A 137 -30.01 -18.70 -10.36
C CYS A 137 -29.55 -19.26 -9.01
N GLU A 138 -30.28 -20.22 -8.43
CA GLU A 138 -29.81 -20.96 -7.25
C GLU A 138 -28.55 -21.75 -7.60
N LEU A 139 -27.51 -21.68 -6.76
CA LEU A 139 -26.21 -22.32 -7.03
C LEU A 139 -26.00 -23.63 -6.27
N GLY A 140 -26.71 -23.83 -5.15
CA GLY A 140 -26.66 -25.07 -4.37
C GLY A 140 -25.46 -25.20 -3.42
N GLY A 141 -24.77 -24.10 -3.16
CA GLY A 141 -23.69 -23.95 -2.19
C GLY A 141 -23.29 -22.47 -2.10
N GLN A 142 -22.25 -22.18 -1.34
CA GLN A 142 -21.68 -20.84 -1.16
C GLN A 142 -20.77 -20.49 -2.33
N PRO A 143 -21.08 -19.44 -3.11
CA PRO A 143 -20.21 -19.01 -4.17
C PRO A 143 -19.09 -18.12 -3.64
N ASP A 144 -17.90 -18.31 -4.19
CA ASP A 144 -16.87 -17.29 -4.19
C ASP A 144 -16.85 -16.60 -5.58
N SER A 145 -15.99 -17.04 -6.50
CA SER A 145 -15.69 -16.33 -7.73
C SER A 145 -16.72 -16.52 -8.86
N VAL A 146 -17.01 -15.45 -9.63
CA VAL A 146 -17.80 -15.53 -10.88
C VAL A 146 -17.07 -14.95 -12.10
N ALA A 147 -17.12 -15.66 -13.22
CA ALA A 147 -16.58 -15.19 -14.49
C ALA A 147 -17.53 -15.43 -15.69
N VAL A 148 -17.37 -14.59 -16.72
CA VAL A 148 -18.07 -14.73 -18.01
C VAL A 148 -17.05 -14.99 -19.12
N SER A 149 -17.36 -15.97 -19.97
CA SER A 149 -16.64 -16.23 -21.22
C SER A 149 -16.55 -15.00 -22.12
N LYS A 150 -15.43 -14.87 -22.87
CA LYS A 150 -15.16 -13.69 -23.72
C LYS A 150 -16.15 -13.52 -24.88
N ASP A 151 -16.92 -14.55 -25.22
CA ASP A 151 -18.01 -14.50 -26.22
C ASP A 151 -19.43 -14.47 -25.61
N GLY A 152 -19.53 -14.42 -24.28
CA GLY A 152 -20.80 -14.30 -23.55
C GLY A 152 -21.73 -15.50 -23.65
N ARG A 153 -21.23 -16.70 -24.00
CA ARG A 153 -22.00 -17.94 -24.12
C ARG A 153 -22.01 -18.84 -22.89
N TYR A 154 -21.09 -18.60 -21.95
CA TYR A 154 -20.90 -19.38 -20.73
C TYR A 154 -20.58 -18.48 -19.54
N ILE A 155 -21.09 -18.88 -18.38
CA ILE A 155 -20.77 -18.34 -17.06
C ILE A 155 -20.22 -19.49 -16.22
N ALA A 156 -19.19 -19.21 -15.45
CA ALA A 156 -18.59 -20.10 -14.46
C ALA A 156 -18.76 -19.44 -13.09
N VAL A 157 -19.17 -20.21 -12.09
CA VAL A 157 -19.20 -19.78 -10.68
C VAL A 157 -18.51 -20.85 -9.85
N ALA A 158 -17.46 -20.45 -9.13
CA ALA A 158 -16.82 -21.30 -8.15
C ALA A 158 -17.71 -21.35 -6.89
N ILE A 159 -17.96 -22.56 -6.40
CA ILE A 159 -18.74 -22.82 -5.20
C ILE A 159 -17.77 -23.43 -4.20
N GLU A 160 -17.08 -22.56 -3.49
CA GLU A 160 -16.04 -22.89 -2.52
C GLU A 160 -16.61 -23.82 -1.43
N ASN A 161 -17.70 -23.36 -0.77
CA ASN A 161 -18.19 -23.88 0.50
C ASN A 161 -17.13 -23.79 1.62
N GLU A 162 -16.66 -22.55 1.90
CA GLU A 162 -15.64 -22.22 2.89
C GLU A 162 -15.71 -23.06 4.19
N ARG A 163 -14.54 -23.54 4.62
CA ARG A 163 -14.33 -24.13 5.95
C ARG A 163 -14.55 -23.12 7.09
N ASP A 164 -14.86 -23.65 8.28
CA ASP A 164 -14.74 -22.88 9.51
C ASP A 164 -13.27 -22.84 9.93
N GLU A 165 -12.57 -21.74 9.65
CA GLU A 165 -11.17 -21.56 10.07
C GLU A 165 -10.97 -21.62 11.59
N SER A 166 -12.00 -21.25 12.37
CA SER A 166 -11.94 -21.29 13.83
C SER A 166 -12.11 -22.71 14.39
N LEU A 167 -12.65 -23.63 13.58
CA LEU A 167 -12.81 -25.03 13.91
C LEU A 167 -11.51 -25.78 13.63
N ASN A 168 -10.84 -26.22 14.70
CA ASN A 168 -9.66 -27.09 14.62
C ASN A 168 -8.56 -26.50 13.71
N ASP A 169 -8.27 -25.20 13.90
CA ASP A 169 -7.28 -24.41 13.13
C ASP A 169 -7.47 -24.51 11.60
N GLY A 170 -8.73 -24.60 11.14
CA GLY A 170 -9.08 -24.68 9.73
C GLY A 170 -8.70 -26.01 9.06
N GLU A 171 -8.46 -27.09 9.82
CA GLU A 171 -8.05 -28.36 9.22
C GLU A 171 -9.11 -28.93 8.25
N LEU A 172 -8.66 -29.29 7.05
CA LEU A 172 -9.45 -29.95 6.01
C LEU A 172 -9.45 -31.48 6.16
N PRO A 173 -10.53 -32.19 5.76
CA PRO A 173 -11.73 -31.67 5.09
C PRO A 173 -12.86 -31.22 6.04
N GLN A 174 -13.60 -30.18 5.64
CA GLN A 174 -14.82 -29.67 6.27
C GLN A 174 -16.01 -29.71 5.30
N LEU A 175 -16.72 -30.85 5.27
CA LEU A 175 -17.87 -31.04 4.36
C LEU A 175 -19.04 -30.07 4.63
N PRO A 176 -19.75 -29.58 3.58
CA PRO A 176 -19.88 -30.23 2.27
C PRO A 176 -18.98 -29.68 1.14
N ALA A 177 -18.20 -30.59 0.53
CA ALA A 177 -17.28 -30.31 -0.57
C ALA A 177 -17.79 -29.39 -1.69
N GLY A 178 -16.97 -28.39 -1.98
CA GLY A 178 -17.12 -27.44 -3.07
C GLY A 178 -17.17 -28.03 -4.49
N PHE A 179 -17.46 -27.17 -5.46
CA PHE A 179 -17.62 -27.51 -6.88
C PHE A 179 -17.64 -26.31 -7.82
N LEU A 180 -17.60 -26.56 -9.13
CA LEU A 180 -17.80 -25.52 -10.14
C LEU A 180 -19.22 -25.62 -10.73
N VAL A 181 -19.93 -24.49 -10.82
CA VAL A 181 -21.21 -24.38 -11.53
C VAL A 181 -20.99 -23.77 -12.91
N MET A 182 -21.46 -24.48 -13.93
CA MET A 182 -21.48 -24.02 -15.32
C MET A 182 -22.89 -23.66 -15.74
N ILE A 183 -23.08 -22.46 -16.30
CA ILE A 183 -24.37 -21.98 -16.81
C ILE A 183 -24.18 -21.51 -18.25
N ALA A 184 -25.07 -21.90 -19.15
CA ALA A 184 -25.11 -21.34 -20.51
C ALA A 184 -25.67 -19.92 -20.47
N ALA A 185 -25.17 -19.07 -21.36
CA ALA A 185 -25.57 -17.67 -21.45
C ALA A 185 -25.89 -17.27 -22.89
N GLN A 186 -26.74 -16.25 -23.04
CA GLN A 186 -26.96 -15.58 -24.31
C GLN A 186 -26.56 -14.11 -24.15
N LYS A 187 -25.40 -13.74 -24.71
CA LYS A 187 -24.78 -12.41 -24.55
C LYS A 187 -24.68 -12.02 -23.07
N GLY A 188 -24.11 -12.88 -22.25
CA GLY A 188 -23.92 -12.64 -20.81
C GLY A 188 -25.16 -12.79 -19.94
N LYS A 189 -26.39 -12.86 -20.49
CA LYS A 189 -27.56 -13.24 -19.67
C LYS A 189 -27.51 -14.74 -19.40
N ALA A 190 -27.43 -15.15 -18.14
CA ALA A 190 -27.51 -16.56 -17.75
C ALA A 190 -28.88 -17.15 -18.07
N ASP A 191 -28.90 -18.42 -18.47
CA ASP A 191 -30.08 -19.29 -18.49
C ASP A 191 -29.97 -20.29 -17.33
N CYS A 192 -30.59 -19.94 -16.19
CA CYS A 192 -30.53 -20.74 -14.97
C CYS A 192 -31.00 -22.20 -15.15
N SER A 193 -31.83 -22.49 -16.17
CA SER A 193 -32.29 -23.86 -16.44
C SER A 193 -31.18 -24.79 -16.97
N THR A 194 -30.06 -24.22 -17.39
CA THR A 194 -28.88 -24.94 -17.93
C THR A 194 -27.77 -25.16 -16.89
N ALA A 195 -27.96 -24.69 -15.66
CA ALA A 195 -26.99 -24.83 -14.58
C ALA A 195 -26.63 -26.30 -14.32
N ARG A 196 -25.31 -26.60 -14.31
CA ARG A 196 -24.79 -27.96 -14.10
C ARG A 196 -23.51 -27.93 -13.26
N ARG A 197 -23.42 -28.85 -12.30
CA ARG A 197 -22.25 -29.05 -11.43
C ARG A 197 -21.14 -29.80 -12.17
N VAL A 198 -19.91 -29.32 -12.07
CA VAL A 198 -18.68 -30.04 -12.37
C VAL A 198 -18.08 -30.49 -11.04
N THR A 199 -17.83 -31.80 -10.90
CA THR A 199 -17.24 -32.37 -9.69
C THR A 199 -15.72 -32.15 -9.70
N LEU A 200 -15.17 -31.71 -8.56
CA LEU A 200 -13.76 -31.39 -8.39
C LEU A 200 -13.05 -32.32 -7.37
N THR A 201 -13.80 -33.13 -6.63
CA THR A 201 -13.24 -34.12 -5.71
C THR A 201 -12.46 -35.21 -6.46
N GLY A 202 -11.40 -35.71 -5.82
CA GLY A 202 -10.46 -36.69 -6.35
C GLY A 202 -9.42 -36.13 -7.34
N LEU A 203 -9.41 -34.81 -7.61
CA LEU A 203 -8.46 -34.17 -8.53
C LEU A 203 -7.12 -33.79 -7.88
N ALA A 204 -7.17 -33.31 -6.63
CA ALA A 204 -5.99 -32.90 -5.88
C ALA A 204 -5.48 -34.01 -4.95
N GLN A 205 -4.24 -33.90 -4.48
CA GLN A 205 -3.65 -34.84 -3.50
C GLN A 205 -3.87 -34.39 -2.05
N ILE A 206 -3.87 -33.07 -1.81
CA ILE A 206 -4.25 -32.45 -0.54
C ILE A 206 -5.77 -32.36 -0.51
N ALA A 207 -6.40 -32.75 0.61
CA ALA A 207 -7.85 -32.80 0.82
C ALA A 207 -8.65 -33.26 -0.43
N PRO A 208 -8.45 -34.49 -0.94
CA PRO A 208 -9.07 -34.93 -2.19
C PRO A 208 -10.61 -34.93 -2.16
N ASP A 209 -11.21 -35.08 -0.98
CA ASP A 209 -12.65 -35.06 -0.80
C ASP A 209 -13.22 -33.66 -0.58
N ASP A 210 -12.38 -32.62 -0.51
CA ASP A 210 -12.79 -31.24 -0.21
C ASP A 210 -11.93 -30.21 -0.96
N PRO A 211 -12.43 -29.69 -2.10
CA PRO A 211 -11.59 -29.06 -3.11
C PRO A 211 -11.63 -27.52 -3.11
N GLU A 212 -12.22 -26.87 -2.10
CA GLU A 212 -12.37 -25.40 -1.92
C GLU A 212 -12.01 -24.56 -3.17
N PRO A 213 -12.91 -24.52 -4.18
CA PRO A 213 -12.63 -23.83 -5.43
C PRO A 213 -12.84 -22.32 -5.30
N GLU A 214 -11.75 -21.60 -5.55
CA GLU A 214 -11.62 -20.15 -5.40
C GLU A 214 -11.82 -19.42 -6.74
N PHE A 215 -10.78 -18.83 -7.34
CA PHE A 215 -10.91 -18.01 -8.54
C PHE A 215 -11.13 -18.76 -9.85
N VAL A 216 -12.06 -18.24 -10.68
CA VAL A 216 -12.30 -18.69 -12.05
C VAL A 216 -11.92 -17.66 -13.12
N ALA A 217 -11.23 -18.11 -14.18
CA ALA A 217 -10.89 -17.26 -15.32
C ALA A 217 -11.08 -17.97 -16.68
N PHE A 218 -11.69 -17.28 -17.65
CA PHE A 218 -11.86 -17.76 -19.03
C PHE A 218 -10.76 -17.27 -19.98
N ASN A 219 -10.23 -18.16 -20.81
CA ASN A 219 -9.45 -17.80 -22.00
C ASN A 219 -10.35 -17.57 -23.24
N THR A 220 -9.74 -17.19 -24.36
CA THR A 220 -10.49 -16.89 -25.61
C THR A 220 -11.01 -18.14 -26.34
N ALA A 221 -10.52 -19.33 -25.96
CA ALA A 221 -11.02 -20.62 -26.44
C ALA A 221 -12.17 -21.19 -25.57
N ASN A 222 -12.67 -20.42 -24.60
CA ASN A 222 -13.67 -20.83 -23.60
C ASN A 222 -13.24 -22.04 -22.75
N GLN A 223 -11.94 -22.14 -22.46
CA GLN A 223 -11.44 -22.95 -21.36
C GLN A 223 -11.40 -22.09 -20.09
N ILE A 224 -11.72 -22.71 -18.96
CA ILE A 224 -11.67 -22.11 -17.63
C ILE A 224 -10.39 -22.61 -16.95
N ALA A 225 -9.66 -21.71 -16.31
CA ALA A 225 -8.74 -22.06 -15.23
C ALA A 225 -9.48 -21.80 -13.92
N LEU A 226 -9.35 -22.73 -12.98
CA LEU A 226 -9.92 -22.68 -11.64
C LEU A 226 -8.82 -23.04 -10.65
N THR A 227 -8.67 -22.24 -9.60
CA THR A 227 -7.80 -22.55 -8.47
C THR A 227 -8.55 -23.33 -7.41
N LEU A 228 -7.83 -24.23 -6.74
CA LEU A 228 -8.21 -24.92 -5.50
C LEU A 228 -7.11 -24.56 -4.51
N GLN A 229 -7.31 -23.49 -3.72
CA GLN A 229 -6.21 -22.74 -3.10
C GLN A 229 -5.47 -23.59 -2.06
N GLU A 230 -6.20 -24.10 -1.07
CA GLU A 230 -5.76 -24.89 0.07
C GLU A 230 -5.23 -26.25 -0.38
N ASN A 231 -5.82 -26.79 -1.45
CA ASN A 231 -5.34 -28.01 -2.09
C ASN A 231 -4.03 -27.79 -2.88
N ASN A 232 -3.59 -26.54 -3.06
CA ASN A 232 -2.44 -26.12 -3.87
C ASN A 232 -2.51 -26.71 -5.29
N HIS A 233 -3.65 -26.52 -5.96
CA HIS A 233 -3.98 -27.21 -7.21
C HIS A 233 -4.72 -26.33 -8.22
N ILE A 234 -4.55 -26.62 -9.51
CA ILE A 234 -5.17 -25.87 -10.62
C ILE A 234 -5.92 -26.84 -11.53
N VAL A 235 -7.13 -26.48 -11.92
CA VAL A 235 -8.02 -27.28 -12.77
C VAL A 235 -8.35 -26.52 -14.05
N ILE A 236 -8.26 -27.21 -15.20
CA ILE A 236 -8.64 -26.68 -16.51
C ILE A 236 -9.93 -27.37 -16.98
N VAL A 237 -10.99 -26.60 -17.24
CA VAL A 237 -12.31 -27.10 -17.65
C VAL A 237 -12.68 -26.57 -19.02
N ASP A 238 -13.17 -27.45 -19.92
CA ASP A 238 -13.81 -27.03 -21.17
C ASP A 238 -15.26 -26.59 -20.89
N ALA A 239 -15.59 -25.33 -21.14
CA ALA A 239 -16.91 -24.78 -20.77
C ALA A 239 -18.07 -25.40 -21.57
N ALA A 240 -17.83 -25.75 -22.85
CA ALA A 240 -18.85 -26.27 -23.75
C ALA A 240 -19.39 -27.63 -23.28
N SER A 241 -18.48 -28.55 -22.93
CA SER A 241 -18.82 -29.87 -22.40
C SER A 241 -18.94 -29.92 -20.87
N ALA A 242 -18.45 -28.89 -20.16
CA ALA A 242 -18.29 -28.84 -18.70
C ALA A 242 -17.52 -30.06 -18.15
N LYS A 243 -16.38 -30.37 -18.79
CA LYS A 243 -15.48 -31.45 -18.38
C LYS A 243 -14.12 -30.89 -18.00
N VAL A 244 -13.55 -31.44 -16.94
CA VAL A 244 -12.12 -31.29 -16.64
C VAL A 244 -11.33 -31.88 -17.82
N VAL A 245 -10.45 -31.07 -18.41
CA VAL A 245 -9.58 -31.46 -19.53
C VAL A 245 -8.11 -31.52 -19.13
N ASN A 246 -7.72 -30.85 -18.05
CA ASN A 246 -6.45 -31.05 -17.36
C ASN A 246 -6.59 -30.64 -15.89
N HIS A 247 -5.70 -31.12 -15.02
CA HIS A 247 -5.52 -30.60 -13.66
C HIS A 247 -4.09 -30.92 -13.19
N PHE A 248 -3.48 -30.04 -12.41
CA PHE A 248 -2.11 -30.20 -11.92
C PHE A 248 -1.89 -29.45 -10.60
N SER A 249 -0.97 -29.92 -9.77
CA SER A 249 -0.61 -29.20 -8.56
C SER A 249 0.16 -27.92 -8.91
N ALA A 250 -0.12 -26.84 -8.21
CA ALA A 250 0.68 -25.61 -8.27
C ALA A 250 2.10 -25.82 -7.69
N GLY A 251 2.41 -26.97 -7.09
CA GLY A 251 3.77 -27.36 -6.74
C GLY A 251 4.34 -26.56 -5.56
N ARG A 252 5.68 -26.41 -5.53
CA ARG A 252 6.39 -25.70 -4.46
C ARG A 252 7.49 -24.77 -4.99
N VAL A 253 8.00 -23.87 -4.15
CA VAL A 253 9.15 -22.99 -4.42
C VAL A 253 10.11 -22.93 -3.21
N ASP A 254 11.38 -22.64 -3.47
CA ASP A 254 12.36 -22.28 -2.44
C ASP A 254 12.54 -20.75 -2.44
N LEU A 255 12.39 -20.14 -1.26
CA LEU A 255 12.55 -18.70 -1.04
C LEU A 255 13.84 -18.40 -0.29
N GLN A 256 14.51 -17.32 -0.66
CA GLN A 256 15.76 -16.84 -0.06
C GLN A 256 15.73 -15.32 0.03
N GLN A 257 16.49 -14.74 0.97
CA GLN A 257 16.51 -13.29 1.23
C GLN A 257 15.12 -12.74 1.55
N ILE A 258 14.33 -13.52 2.28
CA ILE A 258 13.00 -13.13 2.79
C ILE A 258 13.08 -12.85 4.28
N ASP A 259 12.11 -12.13 4.84
CA ASP A 259 11.95 -12.12 6.30
C ASP A 259 10.97 -13.22 6.75
N VAL A 260 11.34 -13.93 7.82
CA VAL A 260 10.63 -15.10 8.36
C VAL A 260 10.23 -14.91 9.81
N LYS A 261 10.43 -13.71 10.37
CA LYS A 261 10.13 -13.39 11.76
C LYS A 261 9.25 -12.17 11.88
N LYS A 262 8.20 -12.32 12.68
CA LYS A 262 7.45 -11.19 13.23
C LYS A 262 8.11 -10.80 14.56
N ASP A 263 9.18 -10.00 14.49
CA ASP A 263 9.97 -9.58 15.66
C ASP A 263 10.23 -8.06 15.75
N GLY A 264 9.55 -7.25 14.93
CA GLY A 264 9.69 -5.79 14.87
C GLY A 264 10.95 -5.35 14.13
N ALA A 265 11.35 -6.09 13.09
CA ALA A 265 12.51 -5.82 12.27
C ALA A 265 12.32 -6.32 10.83
N LEU A 266 12.99 -5.66 9.88
CA LEU A 266 13.01 -5.97 8.46
C LEU A 266 14.45 -6.25 8.03
N LEU A 267 14.87 -7.51 8.12
CA LEU A 267 16.27 -7.95 7.97
C LEU A 267 16.54 -8.80 6.73
N PHE A 268 15.53 -9.47 6.16
CA PHE A 268 15.61 -10.24 4.91
C PHE A 268 16.78 -11.23 4.82
N THR A 269 16.99 -11.98 5.92
CA THR A 269 18.06 -12.98 6.05
C THR A 269 17.59 -14.43 6.00
N GLY A 270 16.28 -14.65 5.97
CA GLY A 270 15.67 -15.97 6.01
C GLY A 270 15.71 -16.71 4.68
N GLU A 271 15.51 -18.02 4.79
CA GLU A 271 15.14 -18.90 3.69
C GLU A 271 13.97 -19.79 4.15
N GLN A 272 13.13 -20.19 3.20
CA GLN A 272 12.10 -21.23 3.38
C GLN A 272 12.17 -22.16 2.18
N LYS A 273 12.05 -23.47 2.40
CA LYS A 273 12.23 -24.48 1.35
C LYS A 273 10.95 -25.27 1.14
N GLY A 274 10.62 -25.50 -0.13
CA GLY A 274 9.43 -26.21 -0.54
C GLY A 274 8.14 -25.57 -0.05
N VAL A 275 8.04 -24.24 -0.02
CA VAL A 275 6.79 -23.53 0.31
C VAL A 275 5.76 -23.85 -0.77
N LEU A 276 4.51 -24.13 -0.38
CA LEU A 276 3.41 -24.32 -1.33
C LEU A 276 3.10 -22.98 -2.01
N ARG A 277 2.44 -23.01 -3.17
CA ARG A 277 2.02 -21.77 -3.84
C ARG A 277 0.68 -21.28 -3.37
N GLU A 278 -0.22 -22.22 -3.07
CA GLU A 278 -1.60 -22.02 -2.61
C GLU A 278 -2.27 -20.86 -3.36
N PRO A 279 -2.65 -21.12 -4.62
CA PRO A 279 -3.00 -20.07 -5.54
C PRO A 279 -4.41 -19.56 -5.27
N ASP A 280 -4.49 -18.33 -4.81
CA ASP A 280 -5.71 -17.52 -4.81
C ASP A 280 -6.08 -17.14 -6.26
N ALA A 281 -5.71 -15.95 -6.73
CA ALA A 281 -6.15 -15.46 -8.01
C ALA A 281 -5.48 -16.18 -9.19
N VAL A 282 -6.24 -16.35 -10.28
CA VAL A 282 -5.73 -16.84 -11.57
C VAL A 282 -6.20 -15.99 -12.74
N LYS A 283 -5.31 -15.72 -13.70
CA LYS A 283 -5.65 -15.07 -14.98
C LYS A 283 -4.95 -15.75 -16.15
N TRP A 284 -5.60 -15.77 -17.32
CA TRP A 284 -4.99 -16.26 -18.56
C TRP A 284 -4.17 -15.15 -19.23
N LEU A 285 -2.94 -15.46 -19.63
CA LEU A 285 -2.12 -14.60 -20.50
C LEU A 285 -2.50 -14.81 -21.97
N ASP A 286 -2.72 -16.06 -22.36
CA ASP A 286 -3.21 -16.45 -23.69
C ASP A 286 -3.98 -17.78 -23.59
N ASN A 287 -4.13 -18.53 -24.69
CA ASN A 287 -4.83 -19.84 -24.65
C ASN A 287 -3.94 -21.01 -24.20
N GLU A 288 -2.65 -20.79 -23.94
CA GLU A 288 -1.67 -21.79 -23.52
C GLU A 288 -1.00 -21.46 -22.18
N ARG A 289 -1.05 -20.20 -21.71
CA ARG A 289 -0.39 -19.74 -20.48
C ARG A 289 -1.35 -19.07 -19.50
N LEU A 290 -1.17 -19.36 -18.22
CA LEU A 290 -1.87 -18.73 -17.10
C LEU A 290 -0.86 -18.19 -16.07
N VAL A 291 -1.27 -17.17 -15.33
CA VAL A 291 -0.55 -16.60 -14.20
C VAL A 291 -1.41 -16.77 -12.94
N ILE A 292 -0.77 -17.14 -11.84
CA ILE A 292 -1.37 -17.23 -10.50
C ILE A 292 -0.67 -16.28 -9.53
N ALA A 293 -1.42 -15.78 -8.56
CA ALA A 293 -0.86 -15.20 -7.35
C ALA A 293 -0.52 -16.34 -6.38
N ASN A 294 0.60 -16.21 -5.66
CA ASN A 294 1.03 -17.22 -4.70
C ASN A 294 0.74 -16.72 -3.26
N GLU A 295 -0.54 -16.42 -2.99
CA GLU A 295 -1.06 -15.77 -1.78
C GLU A 295 -0.85 -16.66 -0.55
N GLY A 296 -1.50 -17.81 -0.57
CA GLY A 296 -1.44 -18.93 0.36
C GLY A 296 -2.07 -18.72 1.72
N ASP A 297 -3.05 -19.55 2.05
CA ASP A 297 -3.92 -19.32 3.20
C ASP A 297 -3.81 -20.39 4.29
N TYR A 298 -3.90 -21.68 3.93
CA TYR A 298 -3.93 -22.78 4.90
C TYR A 298 -2.56 -23.32 5.34
N HIS A 299 -1.62 -23.53 4.40
CA HIS A 299 -0.31 -24.12 4.68
C HIS A 299 0.88 -23.27 4.20
N GLY A 300 0.62 -22.16 3.51
CA GLY A 300 1.48 -20.99 3.44
C GLY A 300 1.66 -20.38 2.05
N GLY A 301 1.94 -19.07 2.04
CA GLY A 301 2.17 -18.28 0.84
C GLY A 301 3.59 -18.25 0.31
N ALA A 302 3.73 -18.42 -1.00
CA ALA A 302 5.01 -18.29 -1.71
C ALA A 302 5.36 -16.85 -2.15
N ARG A 303 4.58 -15.84 -1.71
CA ARG A 303 4.97 -14.42 -1.66
C ARG A 303 5.28 -13.75 -3.00
N GLY A 304 4.81 -14.36 -4.08
CA GLY A 304 5.16 -14.01 -5.45
C GLY A 304 4.07 -14.40 -6.43
N PHE A 305 4.43 -14.56 -7.70
CA PHE A 305 3.51 -15.01 -8.74
C PHE A 305 4.22 -15.98 -9.68
N THR A 306 3.42 -16.88 -10.28
CA THR A 306 3.95 -17.96 -11.12
C THR A 306 3.22 -17.98 -12.46
N ILE A 307 3.96 -18.16 -13.55
CA ILE A 307 3.37 -18.40 -14.88
C ILE A 307 3.51 -19.88 -15.21
N PHE A 308 2.40 -20.53 -15.52
CA PHE A 308 2.34 -21.93 -15.97
C PHE A 308 1.95 -22.03 -17.45
N SER A 309 2.35 -23.12 -18.10
CA SER A 309 1.63 -23.64 -19.26
C SER A 309 0.33 -24.31 -18.79
N LYS A 310 -0.72 -24.36 -19.62
CA LYS A 310 -1.97 -25.04 -19.28
C LYS A 310 -1.81 -26.56 -19.07
N GLN A 311 -0.65 -27.10 -19.45
CA GLN A 311 -0.23 -28.47 -19.23
C GLN A 311 0.35 -28.69 -17.81
N GLY A 312 0.69 -27.62 -17.08
CA GLY A 312 1.22 -27.66 -15.71
C GLY A 312 2.73 -27.45 -15.58
N GLU A 313 3.40 -26.98 -16.64
CA GLU A 313 4.84 -26.68 -16.59
C GLU A 313 5.06 -25.26 -16.07
N VAL A 314 5.96 -25.07 -15.08
CA VAL A 314 6.37 -23.73 -14.64
C VAL A 314 7.20 -23.07 -15.74
N LEU A 315 6.70 -21.97 -16.29
CA LEU A 315 7.35 -21.16 -17.34
C LEU A 315 8.12 -19.97 -16.77
N PHE A 316 7.65 -19.43 -15.63
CA PHE A 316 8.31 -18.39 -14.86
C PHE A 316 7.87 -18.48 -13.39
N GLU A 317 8.78 -18.17 -12.48
CA GLU A 317 8.58 -18.07 -11.04
C GLU A 317 9.27 -16.79 -10.57
N SER A 318 8.56 -15.92 -9.83
CA SER A 318 9.18 -14.70 -9.30
C SER A 318 10.06 -14.98 -8.06
N GLY A 319 9.70 -16.00 -7.28
CA GLY A 319 10.14 -16.14 -5.91
C GLY A 319 9.96 -14.82 -5.14
N ALA A 320 10.93 -14.48 -4.31
CA ALA A 320 10.97 -13.23 -3.55
C ALA A 320 11.13 -11.95 -4.40
N SER A 321 11.23 -12.00 -5.73
CA SER A 321 11.50 -10.80 -6.53
C SER A 321 10.38 -9.76 -6.46
N PHE A 322 9.13 -10.19 -6.25
CA PHE A 322 7.99 -9.30 -6.03
C PHE A 322 8.04 -8.67 -4.63
N GLU A 323 8.15 -9.50 -3.58
CA GLU A 323 8.37 -9.04 -2.19
C GLU A 323 9.48 -8.00 -2.13
N HIS A 324 10.62 -8.22 -2.80
CA HIS A 324 11.72 -7.26 -2.80
C HIS A 324 11.39 -5.89 -3.40
N GLN A 325 10.42 -5.78 -4.31
CA GLN A 325 9.98 -4.45 -4.79
C GLN A 325 9.07 -3.75 -3.77
N ILE A 326 8.20 -4.52 -3.09
CA ILE A 326 7.36 -4.05 -1.98
C ILE A 326 8.26 -3.50 -0.85
N VAL A 327 9.30 -4.25 -0.45
CA VAL A 327 10.30 -3.82 0.53
C VAL A 327 11.02 -2.54 0.09
N ARG A 328 11.49 -2.47 -1.17
CA ARG A 328 12.20 -1.27 -1.65
C ARG A 328 11.35 -0.01 -1.56
N ALA A 329 10.03 -0.13 -1.74
CA ALA A 329 9.09 0.97 -1.66
C ALA A 329 8.59 1.30 -0.24
N GLY A 330 9.03 0.58 0.80
CA GLY A 330 8.57 0.78 2.19
C GLY A 330 7.19 0.19 2.49
N HIS A 331 6.67 -0.64 1.58
CA HIS A 331 5.32 -1.22 1.63
C HIS A 331 5.26 -2.62 2.26
N TYR A 332 6.33 -3.09 2.90
CA TYR A 332 6.37 -4.48 3.38
C TYR A 332 5.76 -4.62 4.78
N PRO A 333 4.69 -5.43 4.96
CA PRO A 333 3.95 -5.51 6.21
C PRO A 333 4.65 -6.47 7.20
N GLU A 334 5.41 -5.92 8.14
CA GLU A 334 6.20 -6.69 9.13
C GLU A 334 5.39 -7.79 9.83
N LYS A 335 4.13 -7.49 10.17
CA LYS A 335 3.21 -8.40 10.86
C LYS A 335 2.98 -9.72 10.11
N ARG A 336 3.33 -9.79 8.82
CA ARG A 336 3.18 -10.94 7.91
C ARG A 336 4.49 -11.68 7.62
N SER A 337 5.64 -11.22 8.13
CA SER A 337 6.95 -11.89 7.94
C SER A 337 6.96 -13.35 8.38
N GLY A 338 6.31 -13.69 9.50
CA GLY A 338 6.16 -15.07 9.95
C GLY A 338 5.10 -15.89 9.19
N LYS A 339 4.46 -15.30 8.16
CA LYS A 339 3.33 -15.82 7.38
C LYS A 339 3.60 -15.64 5.87
N LYS A 340 2.64 -15.07 5.11
CA LYS A 340 2.62 -14.93 3.65
C LYS A 340 3.44 -13.72 3.13
N GLY A 341 4.08 -12.94 4.02
CA GLY A 341 5.05 -11.90 3.69
C GLY A 341 4.46 -10.73 2.89
N ALA A 342 4.74 -10.66 1.59
CA ALA A 342 4.19 -9.63 0.69
C ALA A 342 2.76 -9.90 0.21
N GLU A 343 2.22 -11.08 0.47
CA GLU A 343 0.78 -11.44 0.32
C GLU A 343 0.18 -10.94 -1.02
N PRO A 344 0.62 -11.51 -2.16
CA PRO A 344 0.01 -11.25 -3.45
C PRO A 344 -1.29 -12.04 -3.56
N GLU A 345 -2.42 -11.33 -3.66
CA GLU A 345 -3.77 -11.89 -3.69
C GLU A 345 -4.34 -11.63 -5.09
N GLY A 346 -4.92 -10.45 -5.32
CA GLY A 346 -5.44 -10.08 -6.63
C GLY A 346 -4.47 -10.13 -7.84
N LEU A 347 -5.04 -10.50 -8.99
CA LEU A 347 -4.42 -10.37 -10.31
C LEU A 347 -5.29 -9.65 -11.32
N GLU A 348 -4.67 -8.96 -12.27
CA GLU A 348 -5.30 -8.60 -13.55
C GLU A 348 -4.34 -8.71 -14.74
N VAL A 349 -4.87 -9.05 -15.91
CA VAL A 349 -4.09 -9.19 -17.16
C VAL A 349 -4.82 -8.49 -18.31
N ALA A 350 -4.14 -7.55 -18.96
CA ALA A 350 -4.72 -6.82 -20.09
C ALA A 350 -3.69 -6.33 -21.10
N THR A 351 -4.14 -6.07 -22.33
CA THR A 351 -3.29 -5.53 -23.41
C THR A 351 -3.59 -4.06 -23.64
N PHE A 352 -2.62 -3.19 -23.36
CA PHE A 352 -2.68 -1.76 -23.64
C PHE A 352 -1.70 -1.41 -24.75
N ASN A 353 -2.14 -0.65 -25.77
CA ASN A 353 -1.31 -0.23 -26.91
C ASN A 353 -0.53 -1.39 -27.61
N GLY A 354 -1.07 -2.61 -27.57
CA GLY A 354 -0.45 -3.82 -28.15
C GLY A 354 0.56 -4.54 -27.24
N GLN A 355 0.86 -4.01 -26.04
CA GLN A 355 1.68 -4.68 -25.02
C GLN A 355 0.77 -5.30 -23.95
N GLN A 356 1.02 -6.57 -23.61
CA GLN A 356 0.34 -7.23 -22.50
C GLN A 356 1.02 -6.90 -21.17
N TYR A 357 0.21 -6.61 -20.15
CA TYR A 357 0.62 -6.31 -18.79
C TYR A 357 0.02 -7.33 -17.81
N ILE A 358 0.77 -7.57 -16.73
CA ILE A 358 0.36 -8.34 -15.56
C ILE A 358 0.39 -7.38 -14.37
N PHE A 359 -0.73 -7.30 -13.65
CA PHE A 359 -0.87 -6.54 -12.42
C PHE A 359 -0.97 -7.53 -11.27
N VAL A 360 -0.10 -7.41 -10.27
CA VAL A 360 -0.04 -8.26 -9.07
C VAL A 360 -0.32 -7.39 -7.86
N LEU A 361 -1.44 -7.63 -7.19
CA LEU A 361 -1.91 -6.82 -6.07
C LEU A 361 -1.36 -7.43 -4.78
N SER A 362 -0.66 -6.62 -3.98
CA SER A 362 -0.19 -6.97 -2.64
C SER A 362 -1.20 -6.43 -1.65
N GLU A 363 -1.94 -7.33 -1.00
CA GLU A 363 -3.08 -7.02 -0.15
C GLU A 363 -2.62 -6.29 1.12
N ARG A 364 -1.95 -6.99 2.04
CA ARG A 364 -1.35 -6.35 3.23
C ARG A 364 -0.24 -5.33 2.92
N GLY A 365 0.31 -5.32 1.70
CA GLY A 365 1.25 -4.30 1.26
C GLY A 365 0.60 -3.05 0.65
N SER A 366 -0.72 -3.05 0.43
CA SER A 366 -1.49 -1.90 -0.10
C SER A 366 -0.96 -1.32 -1.43
N ALA A 367 -0.43 -2.18 -2.31
CA ALA A 367 0.26 -1.75 -3.53
C ALA A 367 0.12 -2.72 -4.71
N VAL A 368 0.32 -2.25 -5.95
CA VAL A 368 0.21 -3.08 -7.16
C VAL A 368 1.51 -3.09 -7.97
N GLY A 369 2.10 -4.26 -8.15
CA GLY A 369 3.23 -4.48 -9.04
C GLY A 369 2.81 -4.55 -10.50
N VAL A 370 3.45 -3.77 -11.36
CA VAL A 370 3.18 -3.74 -12.80
C VAL A 370 4.32 -4.40 -13.57
N TYR A 371 3.99 -5.43 -14.35
CA TYR A 371 4.92 -6.12 -15.23
C TYR A 371 4.43 -6.09 -16.68
N GLN A 372 5.35 -6.08 -17.63
CA GLN A 372 5.08 -6.40 -19.03
C GLN A 372 5.35 -7.88 -19.29
N ASP A 373 4.40 -8.58 -19.93
CA ASP A 373 4.64 -9.95 -20.36
C ASP A 373 5.64 -9.99 -21.53
N HIS A 374 6.79 -10.62 -21.29
CA HIS A 374 7.75 -11.03 -22.31
C HIS A 374 7.96 -12.56 -22.29
N ARG A 375 6.85 -13.30 -22.14
CA ARG A 375 6.77 -14.77 -22.09
C ARG A 375 7.36 -15.38 -20.83
N ALA A 376 8.61 -15.85 -20.91
CA ALA A 376 9.30 -16.53 -19.81
C ALA A 376 10.11 -15.56 -18.93
N ASN A 377 10.02 -14.25 -19.20
CA ASN A 377 10.76 -13.22 -18.47
C ASN A 377 9.94 -11.92 -18.33
N PRO A 378 8.89 -11.90 -17.49
CA PRO A 378 8.10 -10.69 -17.22
C PRO A 378 8.99 -9.53 -16.76
N ARG A 379 8.83 -8.37 -17.38
CA ARG A 379 9.65 -7.19 -17.09
C ARG A 379 8.95 -6.28 -16.11
N TRP A 380 9.53 -6.09 -14.93
CA TRP A 380 9.10 -5.07 -13.96
C TRP A 380 9.07 -3.67 -14.61
N MET A 381 7.98 -2.95 -14.39
CA MET A 381 7.80 -1.57 -14.86
C MET A 381 7.80 -0.57 -13.70
N GLN A 382 6.93 -0.79 -12.71
CA GLN A 382 6.69 0.14 -11.61
C GLN A 382 5.86 -0.51 -10.49
N LEU A 383 5.81 0.15 -9.33
CA LEU A 383 4.81 -0.08 -8.30
C LEU A 383 3.74 1.02 -8.38
N LEU A 384 2.48 0.69 -8.11
CA LEU A 384 1.38 1.64 -7.94
C LEU A 384 0.97 1.71 -6.46
N PRO A 385 0.73 2.92 -5.91
CA PRO A 385 0.15 3.07 -4.58
C PRO A 385 -1.36 2.79 -4.66
N SER A 386 -1.89 1.95 -3.78
CA SER A 386 -3.31 1.56 -3.77
C SER A 386 -4.06 2.13 -2.56
N GLY A 387 -5.31 1.70 -2.36
CA GLY A 387 -5.96 1.75 -1.05
C GLY A 387 -5.46 0.63 -0.15
N ILE A 388 -6.09 0.48 1.01
CA ILE A 388 -5.77 -0.56 1.99
C ILE A 388 -6.43 -1.87 1.56
N ALA A 389 -5.66 -2.96 1.52
CA ALA A 389 -6.09 -4.28 1.07
C ALA A 389 -6.69 -4.31 -0.37
N PRO A 390 -5.86 -4.16 -1.42
CA PRO A 390 -6.31 -4.26 -2.81
C PRO A 390 -6.62 -5.71 -3.23
N GLU A 391 -7.90 -6.10 -3.16
CA GLU A 391 -8.36 -7.45 -3.55
C GLU A 391 -8.35 -7.69 -5.06
N SER A 392 -8.82 -6.74 -5.85
CA SER A 392 -9.05 -6.98 -7.26
C SER A 392 -8.84 -5.76 -8.14
N ALA A 393 -8.62 -6.01 -9.42
CA ALA A 393 -8.49 -4.97 -10.43
C ALA A 393 -9.24 -5.30 -11.72
N VAL A 394 -9.71 -4.25 -12.38
CA VAL A 394 -10.30 -4.32 -13.73
C VAL A 394 -9.54 -3.38 -14.67
N ALA A 395 -9.09 -3.93 -15.80
CA ALA A 395 -8.53 -3.13 -16.89
C ALA A 395 -9.62 -2.63 -17.86
N ILE A 396 -9.46 -1.41 -18.35
CA ILE A 396 -10.31 -0.79 -19.37
C ILE A 396 -9.41 -0.27 -20.52
N PRO A 397 -8.86 -1.17 -21.36
CA PRO A 397 -7.83 -0.80 -22.34
C PRO A 397 -8.27 0.23 -23.38
N GLN A 398 -9.55 0.20 -23.78
CA GLN A 398 -10.16 1.17 -24.69
C GLN A 398 -10.21 2.61 -24.14
N ARG A 399 -9.92 2.80 -22.84
CA ARG A 399 -9.78 4.11 -22.17
C ARG A 399 -8.39 4.34 -21.57
N ASN A 400 -7.47 3.39 -21.77
CA ASN A 400 -6.16 3.31 -21.11
C ASN A 400 -6.23 3.32 -19.56
N LEU A 401 -7.31 2.80 -18.96
CA LEU A 401 -7.49 2.81 -17.50
C LEU A 401 -7.23 1.43 -16.86
N LEU A 402 -6.82 1.46 -15.60
CA LEU A 402 -6.89 0.37 -14.63
C LEU A 402 -7.64 0.91 -13.41
N ALA A 403 -8.48 0.10 -12.77
CA ALA A 403 -9.04 0.43 -11.47
C ALA A 403 -8.81 -0.72 -10.48
N THR A 404 -8.50 -0.41 -9.22
CA THR A 404 -8.42 -1.39 -8.12
C THR A 404 -9.58 -1.15 -7.16
N ALA A 405 -10.16 -2.23 -6.65
CA ALA A 405 -10.98 -2.22 -5.44
C ALA A 405 -10.10 -2.57 -4.25
N ASN A 406 -10.40 -1.98 -3.10
CA ASN A 406 -9.57 -2.03 -1.90
C ASN A 406 -10.49 -2.13 -0.68
N GLU A 407 -10.54 -3.28 -0.02
CA GLU A 407 -11.66 -3.67 0.84
C GLU A 407 -11.68 -3.00 2.22
N THR A 408 -10.50 -2.73 2.79
CA THR A 408 -10.38 -2.45 4.22
C THR A 408 -10.96 -1.08 4.57
N ASP A 409 -11.80 -1.05 5.61
CA ASP A 409 -12.54 0.13 6.07
C ASP A 409 -12.38 0.35 7.59
N LEU A 410 -11.53 1.32 7.93
CA LEU A 410 -11.08 1.61 9.29
C LEU A 410 -11.96 2.64 10.00
N ILE A 411 -13.27 2.69 9.71
CA ILE A 411 -14.16 3.69 10.34
C ILE A 411 -14.25 3.57 11.87
N ALA A 412 -14.11 2.37 12.42
CA ALA A 412 -14.18 2.17 13.88
C ALA A 412 -12.94 2.75 14.59
N GLU A 413 -11.80 2.71 13.91
CA GLU A 413 -10.48 3.19 14.30
C GLU A 413 -10.33 4.70 14.01
N GLY A 414 -11.19 5.24 13.13
CA GLY A 414 -11.12 6.62 12.62
C GLY A 414 -10.17 6.81 11.42
N GLY A 415 -9.72 5.71 10.83
CA GLY A 415 -8.79 5.64 9.70
C GLY A 415 -9.46 5.86 8.33
N ALA A 416 -8.79 5.39 7.27
CA ALA A 416 -9.32 5.45 5.92
C ALA A 416 -10.46 4.43 5.72
N ARG A 417 -11.51 4.85 5.01
CA ARG A 417 -12.58 3.97 4.51
C ARG A 417 -12.06 3.09 3.37
N SER A 418 -12.82 2.08 2.96
CA SER A 418 -12.61 1.38 1.68
C SER A 418 -12.62 2.37 0.48
N HIS A 419 -11.84 2.06 -0.56
CA HIS A 419 -11.67 2.92 -1.73
C HIS A 419 -11.63 2.11 -3.04
N VAL A 420 -11.97 2.79 -4.14
CA VAL A 420 -11.58 2.41 -5.49
C VAL A 420 -10.53 3.40 -6.01
N MET A 421 -9.39 2.90 -6.48
CA MET A 421 -8.34 3.73 -7.10
C MET A 421 -8.41 3.63 -8.62
N ILE A 422 -8.16 4.73 -9.34
CA ILE A 422 -8.19 4.78 -10.81
C ILE A 422 -6.84 5.27 -11.33
N TYR A 423 -6.24 4.49 -12.22
CA TYR A 423 -4.98 4.77 -12.89
C TYR A 423 -5.18 4.90 -14.39
N GLN A 424 -4.31 5.68 -15.04
CA GLN A 424 -4.27 5.81 -16.49
C GLN A 424 -2.86 5.57 -17.04
N LEU A 425 -2.74 4.71 -18.05
CA LEU A 425 -1.52 4.57 -18.85
C LEU A 425 -1.32 5.83 -19.67
N SER A 426 -0.19 6.50 -19.46
CA SER A 426 0.15 7.76 -20.10
C SER A 426 1.67 7.91 -20.26
N SER A 427 2.11 8.66 -21.26
CA SER A 427 3.52 8.95 -21.47
C SER A 427 4.16 9.66 -20.27
N GLY A 428 5.44 9.44 -20.05
CA GLY A 428 6.19 10.01 -18.93
C GLY A 428 6.47 8.98 -17.84
N GLU A 429 7.61 9.14 -17.16
CA GLU A 429 8.06 8.26 -16.09
C GLU A 429 7.02 8.08 -14.95
N PRO A 430 7.07 6.97 -14.19
CA PRO A 430 6.26 6.75 -13.01
C PRO A 430 6.39 7.88 -11.97
N THR A 431 5.28 8.19 -11.29
CA THR A 431 5.24 9.19 -10.19
C THR A 431 5.32 8.56 -8.80
N TYR A 432 5.43 7.23 -8.72
CA TYR A 432 5.52 6.43 -7.50
C TYR A 432 6.42 5.20 -7.74
N PRO A 433 7.18 4.72 -6.74
CA PRO A 433 7.43 5.32 -5.42
C PRO A 433 8.13 6.69 -5.49
N GLN A 434 8.05 7.49 -4.42
CA GLN A 434 8.74 8.79 -4.33
C GLN A 434 10.10 8.70 -3.61
N ILE A 435 10.24 7.68 -2.77
CA ILE A 435 11.48 7.23 -2.13
C ILE A 435 11.57 5.71 -2.25
N VAL A 436 12.78 5.17 -2.43
CA VAL A 436 13.06 3.73 -2.50
C VAL A 436 14.35 3.40 -1.76
N SER A 437 14.55 2.13 -1.39
CA SER A 437 15.85 1.65 -0.88
C SER A 437 16.70 0.94 -1.93
N GLU A 438 18.02 1.03 -1.75
CA GLU A 438 18.98 0.16 -2.43
C GLU A 438 19.07 -1.22 -1.74
N ASN A 439 19.77 -2.14 -2.40
CA ASN A 439 20.17 -3.38 -1.77
C ASN A 439 21.33 -3.14 -0.78
N ASP A 440 21.33 -3.92 0.29
CA ASP A 440 22.41 -3.96 1.26
C ASP A 440 23.65 -4.71 0.74
N LYS A 441 24.65 -4.89 1.61
CA LYS A 441 25.90 -5.59 1.30
C LYS A 441 25.74 -7.11 1.05
N ARG A 442 24.59 -7.69 1.37
CA ARG A 442 24.22 -9.10 1.16
C ARG A 442 23.43 -9.29 -0.14
N GLY A 443 22.99 -8.19 -0.76
CA GLY A 443 22.20 -8.18 -1.99
C GLY A 443 20.67 -8.18 -1.77
N ALA A 444 20.21 -8.25 -0.52
CA ALA A 444 18.80 -8.11 -0.16
C ALA A 444 18.42 -6.61 -0.12
N PRO A 445 17.16 -6.22 -0.36
CA PRO A 445 16.72 -4.83 -0.17
C PRO A 445 16.92 -4.38 1.29
N ILE A 446 17.31 -3.12 1.50
CA ILE A 446 17.29 -2.53 2.85
C ILE A 446 15.82 -2.39 3.27
N GLY A 447 15.43 -3.06 4.34
CA GLY A 447 14.12 -2.87 4.98
C GLY A 447 13.99 -1.51 5.64
N TRP A 448 12.86 -0.84 5.43
CA TRP A 448 12.53 0.47 5.98
C TRP A 448 11.02 0.69 5.94
N GLY A 449 10.57 1.66 6.73
CA GLY A 449 9.20 2.13 6.84
C GLY A 449 9.10 3.07 8.04
N ALA A 450 7.89 3.53 8.33
CA ALA A 450 7.56 4.38 9.49
C ALA A 450 8.52 5.57 9.72
N LEU A 451 8.78 6.36 8.67
CA LEU A 451 9.77 7.44 8.70
C LEU A 451 9.26 8.67 9.46
N SER A 452 9.69 8.79 10.71
CA SER A 452 9.15 9.72 11.70
C SER A 452 9.89 11.06 11.83
N GLY A 453 11.22 11.07 11.71
CA GLY A 453 12.04 12.30 11.81
C GLY A 453 13.00 12.47 10.64
N LEU A 454 13.37 13.71 10.29
CA LEU A 454 14.21 14.01 9.11
C LEU A 454 15.26 15.10 9.38
N ALA A 455 16.52 14.84 9.00
CA ALA A 455 17.64 15.77 9.15
C ALA A 455 18.46 15.95 7.87
N SER A 456 18.85 17.19 7.57
CA SER A 456 19.92 17.52 6.64
C SER A 456 21.30 17.14 7.21
N ASP A 457 22.25 16.72 6.36
CA ASP A 457 23.64 16.51 6.82
C ASP A 457 24.44 17.80 7.07
N GLY A 458 23.83 18.97 6.81
CA GLY A 458 24.40 20.30 7.01
C GLY A 458 25.54 20.68 6.06
N LYS A 459 25.92 19.83 5.10
CA LYS A 459 27.13 20.00 4.26
C LYS A 459 26.93 19.69 2.78
N THR A 460 26.08 18.73 2.45
CA THR A 460 25.85 18.16 1.12
C THR A 460 24.38 18.33 0.72
N PRO A 461 24.07 19.17 -0.28
CA PRO A 461 22.68 19.38 -0.73
C PRO A 461 22.00 18.08 -1.14
N GLY A 462 20.77 17.87 -0.65
CA GLY A 462 20.02 16.63 -0.85
C GLY A 462 20.54 15.37 -0.16
N LYS A 463 21.56 15.43 0.71
CA LYS A 463 21.90 14.29 1.58
C LYS A 463 21.24 14.46 2.94
N LEU A 464 20.31 13.55 3.22
CA LEU A 464 19.49 13.58 4.43
C LEU A 464 19.70 12.32 5.28
N TYR A 465 19.22 12.37 6.51
CA TYR A 465 19.06 11.24 7.40
C TYR A 465 17.62 11.18 7.89
N ALA A 466 17.10 9.98 8.09
CA ALA A 466 15.79 9.77 8.71
C ALA A 466 15.87 8.70 9.81
N VAL A 467 14.89 8.68 10.71
CA VAL A 467 14.70 7.61 11.69
C VAL A 467 13.37 6.88 11.46
N ASN A 468 13.24 5.69 12.03
CA ASN A 468 11.97 4.99 12.19
C ASN A 468 11.52 4.95 13.66
N ASP A 469 10.20 4.94 13.86
CA ASP A 469 9.50 4.92 15.15
C ASP A 469 9.60 3.57 15.91
N SER A 470 8.83 3.41 17.01
CA SER A 470 8.77 2.13 17.74
C SER A 470 8.03 0.98 17.05
N PHE A 471 7.42 1.15 15.86
CA PHE A 471 6.83 0.04 15.11
C PHE A 471 7.91 -1.03 14.86
N TYR A 472 9.11 -0.60 14.47
CA TYR A 472 10.29 -1.43 14.30
C TYR A 472 11.13 -1.52 15.59
N SER A 473 10.48 -1.86 16.71
CA SER A 473 11.08 -1.87 18.06
C SER A 473 12.34 -2.74 18.25
N SER A 474 12.64 -3.68 17.35
CA SER A 474 13.88 -4.47 17.34
C SER A 474 14.94 -3.95 16.35
N GLN A 475 14.61 -2.94 15.55
CA GLN A 475 15.45 -2.35 14.51
C GLN A 475 15.36 -0.79 14.48
N PRO A 476 15.57 -0.09 15.61
CA PRO A 476 15.69 1.37 15.58
C PRO A 476 16.88 1.76 14.72
N THR A 477 16.67 2.60 13.71
CA THR A 477 17.58 2.76 12.58
C THR A 477 17.67 4.20 12.12
N ILE A 478 18.89 4.64 11.81
CA ILE A 478 19.16 5.87 11.08
C ILE A 478 19.39 5.51 9.60
N PHE A 479 18.50 5.95 8.73
CA PHE A 479 18.65 5.81 7.28
C PHE A 479 19.44 6.98 6.71
N THR A 480 20.26 6.74 5.68
CA THR A 480 20.90 7.82 4.89
C THR A 480 20.24 7.89 3.52
N ILE A 481 19.75 9.07 3.14
CA ILE A 481 18.95 9.30 1.93
C ILE A 481 19.71 10.21 0.95
N ASP A 482 19.79 9.81 -0.31
CA ASP A 482 20.15 10.65 -1.44
C ASP A 482 18.87 11.18 -2.11
N ALA A 483 18.45 12.38 -1.70
CA ALA A 483 17.32 13.12 -2.25
C ALA A 483 17.69 13.95 -3.50
N SER A 484 18.93 13.85 -4.00
CA SER A 484 19.27 14.40 -5.33
C SER A 484 18.67 13.56 -6.47
N LYS A 485 18.37 12.27 -6.19
CA LYS A 485 17.69 11.34 -7.10
C LYS A 485 16.17 11.52 -7.06
N THR A 486 15.50 11.13 -8.14
CA THR A 486 14.03 10.99 -8.18
C THR A 486 13.72 9.60 -8.75
N PRO A 487 13.11 8.68 -7.98
CA PRO A 487 12.80 8.79 -6.55
C PRO A 487 14.04 9.06 -5.68
N ALA A 488 13.84 9.56 -4.46
CA ALA A 488 14.91 9.64 -3.46
C ALA A 488 15.37 8.22 -3.09
N VAL A 489 16.63 8.05 -2.68
CA VAL A 489 17.21 6.71 -2.47
C VAL A 489 17.79 6.55 -1.07
N ILE A 490 17.29 5.59 -0.29
CA ILE A 490 17.92 5.12 0.95
C ILE A 490 19.15 4.29 0.57
N LYS A 491 20.34 4.83 0.90
CA LYS A 491 21.66 4.30 0.56
C LYS A 491 22.23 3.37 1.62
N SER A 492 21.80 3.51 2.86
CA SER A 492 22.26 2.69 4.00
C SER A 492 21.34 2.82 5.20
N ALA A 493 21.22 1.75 5.96
CA ALA A 493 20.63 1.70 7.30
C ALA A 493 21.75 1.56 8.35
N LEU A 494 21.66 2.33 9.43
CA LEU A 494 22.56 2.31 10.58
C LEU A 494 21.73 2.03 11.84
N THR A 495 21.74 0.80 12.33
CA THR A 495 21.03 0.42 13.56
C THR A 495 21.56 1.20 14.77
N VAL A 496 20.65 1.77 15.55
CA VAL A 496 20.94 2.40 16.84
C VAL A 496 21.20 1.29 17.87
N THR A 497 22.33 1.38 18.58
CA THR A 497 22.81 0.30 19.44
C THR A 497 23.16 0.76 20.85
N ARG A 498 23.02 -0.18 21.79
CA ARG A 498 23.49 -0.09 23.18
C ARG A 498 24.20 -1.40 23.50
N ASP A 499 25.41 -1.33 24.04
CA ASP A 499 26.26 -2.50 24.34
C ASP A 499 26.45 -3.47 23.15
N GLY A 500 26.59 -2.92 21.93
CA GLY A 500 26.78 -3.69 20.70
C GLY A 500 25.55 -4.45 20.20
N LYS A 501 24.36 -4.22 20.77
CA LYS A 501 23.08 -4.80 20.34
C LYS A 501 22.13 -3.70 19.90
N ALA A 502 21.13 -4.03 19.07
CA ALA A 502 20.03 -3.12 18.78
C ALA A 502 19.45 -2.56 20.09
N ALA A 503 19.37 -1.23 20.19
CA ALA A 503 18.85 -0.59 21.38
C ALA A 503 17.37 -0.93 21.58
N LYS A 504 16.95 -1.08 22.84
CA LYS A 504 15.56 -1.36 23.21
C LYS A 504 14.97 -0.15 23.93
N LYS A 505 13.64 -0.08 23.94
CA LYS A 505 12.86 1.01 24.54
C LYS A 505 13.25 2.35 23.92
N LEU A 506 13.13 2.40 22.60
CA LEU A 506 13.21 3.60 21.77
C LEU A 506 11.91 3.70 20.96
N ASP A 507 11.50 4.93 20.73
CA ASP A 507 10.30 5.35 20.00
C ASP A 507 10.73 6.64 19.29
N LEU A 508 11.50 6.52 18.21
CA LEU A 508 12.30 7.64 17.69
C LEU A 508 11.46 8.51 16.77
N GLU A 509 11.25 9.76 17.15
CA GLU A 509 10.44 10.73 16.37
C GLU A 509 11.25 11.95 15.92
N GLY A 510 12.56 11.97 16.16
CA GLY A 510 13.38 13.13 15.82
C GLY A 510 14.85 12.81 15.68
N ILE A 511 15.51 13.51 14.76
CA ILE A 511 16.94 13.35 14.50
C ILE A 511 17.55 14.70 14.13
N THR A 512 18.76 14.96 14.62
CA THR A 512 19.62 16.04 14.13
C THR A 512 21.09 15.63 14.19
N THR A 513 21.94 16.23 13.36
CA THR A 513 23.39 15.92 13.39
C THR A 513 24.08 16.70 14.52
N ASP A 514 25.13 16.12 15.11
CA ASP A 514 25.97 16.83 16.07
C ASP A 514 27.08 17.70 15.41
N GLY A 515 27.04 17.84 14.09
CA GLY A 515 28.05 18.50 13.26
C GLY A 515 29.41 17.76 13.13
N LYS A 516 29.69 16.82 14.04
CA LYS A 516 30.96 16.09 14.23
C LYS A 516 30.92 14.66 13.67
N GLY A 517 29.75 14.17 13.28
CA GLY A 517 29.53 12.89 12.60
C GLY A 517 28.68 11.90 13.40
N GLY A 518 28.24 12.26 14.60
CA GLY A 518 27.17 11.60 15.32
C GLY A 518 25.83 12.32 15.15
N PHE A 519 24.86 11.89 15.95
CA PHE A 519 23.49 12.39 15.91
C PHE A 519 22.95 12.57 17.32
N TRP A 520 22.01 13.51 17.46
CA TRP A 520 21.07 13.55 18.57
C TRP A 520 19.73 13.03 18.08
N LEU A 521 19.14 12.11 18.84
CA LEU A 521 17.84 11.51 18.55
C LEU A 521 16.87 11.91 19.66
N ALA A 522 15.65 12.30 19.30
CA ALA A 522 14.54 12.42 20.24
C ALA A 522 13.76 11.11 20.24
N SER A 523 13.33 10.66 21.42
CA SER A 523 12.38 9.57 21.54
C SER A 523 11.08 10.09 22.14
N GLU A 524 9.92 9.75 21.55
CA GLU A 524 8.59 10.19 22.00
C GLU A 524 8.50 9.94 23.49
N GLY A 525 8.60 8.68 23.89
CA GLY A 525 8.43 8.20 25.25
C GLY A 525 7.00 7.70 25.49
N ASN A 526 6.87 6.65 26.29
CA ASN A 526 5.59 6.05 26.63
C ASN A 526 5.70 5.34 28.00
N ALA A 527 5.35 6.06 29.06
CA ALA A 527 5.43 5.55 30.43
C ALA A 527 4.68 4.22 30.64
N ALA A 528 3.56 4.00 29.95
CA ALA A 528 2.77 2.77 30.03
C ALA A 528 3.45 1.55 29.36
N LYS A 529 4.36 1.79 28.40
CA LYS A 529 5.24 0.76 27.80
C LYS A 529 6.64 0.72 28.45
N GLU A 530 6.86 1.46 29.53
CA GLU A 530 8.17 1.71 30.14
C GLU A 530 9.25 2.23 29.15
N VAL A 531 8.83 3.02 28.15
CA VAL A 531 9.74 3.71 27.22
C VAL A 531 9.96 5.13 27.73
N PRO A 532 11.20 5.59 27.97
CA PRO A 532 11.44 6.89 28.57
C PRO A 532 11.38 8.03 27.54
N HIS A 533 10.78 9.16 27.92
CA HIS A 533 10.94 10.44 27.23
C HIS A 533 12.41 10.90 27.40
N ALA A 534 13.21 10.90 26.33
CA ALA A 534 14.65 11.13 26.40
C ALA A 534 15.28 11.59 25.09
N LEU A 535 16.44 12.25 25.19
CA LEU A 535 17.34 12.51 24.06
C LEU A 535 18.54 11.55 24.12
N TYR A 536 18.97 11.05 22.96
CA TYR A 536 20.11 10.13 22.86
C TYR A 536 21.17 10.70 21.93
N HIS A 537 22.41 10.85 22.43
CA HIS A 537 23.57 11.11 21.57
C HIS A 537 24.16 9.80 21.10
N VAL A 538 24.26 9.62 19.78
CA VAL A 538 24.82 8.44 19.14
C VAL A 538 26.03 8.81 18.29
N ASN A 539 27.05 7.97 18.28
CA ASN A 539 28.23 8.19 17.44
C ASN A 539 28.00 7.76 15.98
N ALA A 540 28.99 7.99 15.12
CA ALA A 540 28.97 7.62 13.69
C ALA A 540 28.79 6.11 13.39
N LYS A 541 28.77 5.25 14.41
CA LYS A 541 28.48 3.81 14.31
C LYS A 541 27.09 3.43 14.85
N GLY A 542 26.27 4.42 15.25
CA GLY A 542 24.94 4.23 15.82
C GLY A 542 24.95 3.85 17.31
N GLU A 543 26.10 3.84 17.98
CA GLU A 543 26.21 3.48 19.40
C GLU A 543 25.85 4.68 20.29
N ILE A 544 24.90 4.49 21.21
CA ILE A 544 24.47 5.49 22.20
C ILE A 544 25.62 5.76 23.17
N GLN A 545 26.10 7.01 23.20
CA GLN A 545 27.17 7.47 24.10
C GLN A 545 26.62 8.21 25.32
N GLN A 546 25.48 8.89 25.18
CA GLN A 546 24.83 9.64 26.24
C GLN A 546 23.31 9.49 26.12
N THR A 547 22.64 9.39 27.26
CA THR A 547 21.18 9.56 27.38
C THR A 547 20.94 10.80 28.24
N VAL A 548 20.06 11.69 27.79
CA VAL A 548 19.56 12.83 28.56
C VAL A 548 18.09 12.54 28.83
N GLU A 549 17.78 12.13 30.06
CA GLU A 549 16.40 11.90 30.49
C GLU A 549 15.68 13.25 30.66
N PHE A 550 14.37 13.27 30.40
CA PHE A 550 13.56 14.43 30.70
C PHE A 550 13.48 14.62 32.23
N PRO A 551 13.54 15.86 32.75
CA PRO A 551 13.62 16.10 34.18
C PRO A 551 12.30 15.75 34.88
N GLN A 552 12.37 15.28 36.13
CA GLN A 552 11.17 14.90 36.90
C GLN A 552 10.13 16.03 37.03
N GLU A 553 10.61 17.28 37.05
CA GLU A 553 9.79 18.50 37.05
C GLU A 553 8.87 18.63 35.83
N LEU A 554 9.28 18.05 34.70
CA LEU A 554 8.51 17.93 33.46
C LEU A 554 7.69 16.62 33.47
N LEU A 555 8.32 15.48 33.74
CA LEU A 555 7.69 14.15 33.69
C LEU A 555 6.47 13.98 34.59
N GLN A 556 6.41 14.66 35.74
CA GLN A 556 5.22 14.63 36.61
C GLN A 556 3.91 15.06 35.91
N TYR A 557 4.01 15.81 34.81
CA TYR A 557 2.89 16.28 34.00
C TYR A 557 2.68 15.49 32.69
N GLU A 558 3.49 14.46 32.44
CA GLU A 558 3.51 13.72 31.17
C GLU A 558 2.15 13.16 30.75
N THR A 559 1.96 13.06 29.44
CA THR A 559 0.85 12.31 28.84
C THR A 559 1.44 11.18 27.99
N ARG A 560 0.63 10.47 27.20
CA ARG A 560 1.19 9.52 26.22
C ARG A 560 2.15 10.19 25.25
N PHE A 561 1.85 11.43 24.85
CA PHE A 561 2.44 12.03 23.66
C PHE A 561 3.61 12.93 24.00
N GLY A 562 4.71 12.78 23.27
CA GLY A 562 6.04 13.16 23.75
C GLY A 562 6.82 14.06 22.81
N ALA A 563 8.11 13.75 22.62
CA ALA A 563 9.03 14.52 21.79
C ALA A 563 8.97 14.11 20.32
N GLU A 564 8.67 15.05 19.42
CA GLU A 564 8.46 14.83 17.97
C GLU A 564 9.37 15.79 17.19
N GLY A 565 10.60 15.35 16.93
CA GLY A 565 11.62 16.21 16.34
C GLY A 565 12.57 16.85 17.34
N VAL A 566 13.79 17.07 16.87
CA VAL A 566 14.87 17.75 17.61
C VAL A 566 15.80 18.46 16.64
N THR A 567 16.26 19.66 17.01
CA THR A 567 17.29 20.38 16.24
C THR A 567 18.34 20.99 17.15
N LEU A 568 19.60 20.94 16.72
CA LEU A 568 20.71 21.57 17.42
C LEU A 568 20.90 23.02 16.93
N VAL A 569 20.94 23.96 17.87
CA VAL A 569 21.28 25.38 17.63
C VAL A 569 22.39 25.75 18.61
N ASP A 570 23.58 26.03 18.07
CA ASP A 570 24.82 26.18 18.85
C ASP A 570 25.02 24.97 19.79
N ASP A 571 24.95 25.20 21.11
CA ASP A 571 25.07 24.17 22.16
C ASP A 571 23.71 23.79 22.80
N THR A 572 22.58 24.14 22.15
CA THR A 572 21.21 23.91 22.65
C THR A 572 20.42 22.98 21.73
N LEU A 573 19.89 21.90 22.28
CA LEU A 573 18.90 21.05 21.60
C LEU A 573 17.51 21.65 21.84
N TRP A 574 16.84 21.99 20.75
CA TRP A 574 15.43 22.37 20.73
C TRP A 574 14.58 21.16 20.40
N VAL A 575 13.52 20.91 21.17
CA VAL A 575 12.64 19.75 21.05
C VAL A 575 11.19 20.22 20.99
N ALA A 576 10.42 19.72 20.03
CA ALA A 576 8.98 19.96 20.00
C ALA A 576 8.27 18.87 20.81
N VAL A 577 7.32 19.26 21.66
CA VAL A 577 6.41 18.32 22.32
C VAL A 577 5.12 18.24 21.51
N GLN A 578 4.67 17.04 21.14
CA GLN A 578 3.55 16.84 20.21
C GLN A 578 2.29 17.60 20.65
N ARG A 579 1.95 17.48 21.94
CA ARG A 579 0.63 17.80 22.49
C ARG A 579 0.73 18.41 23.88
N PRO A 580 -0.31 19.15 24.32
CA PRO A 580 -0.32 19.78 25.65
C PRO A 580 -0.19 18.73 26.76
N TRP A 581 0.74 18.95 27.69
CA TRP A 581 0.87 18.14 28.92
C TRP A 581 -0.08 18.66 30.01
N LYS A 582 -0.15 17.98 31.16
CA LYS A 582 -1.17 18.28 32.20
C LYS A 582 -1.07 19.68 32.81
N ASP A 583 0.07 20.33 32.69
CA ASP A 583 0.36 21.71 33.12
C ASP A 583 0.22 22.75 31.99
N ASP A 584 0.02 22.33 30.75
CA ASP A 584 -0.14 23.22 29.60
C ASP A 584 -1.59 23.69 29.40
N PRO A 585 -1.81 24.93 28.94
CA PRO A 585 -3.07 25.33 28.30
C PRO A 585 -3.38 24.42 27.11
N SER A 586 -4.65 24.04 26.92
CA SER A 586 -5.06 23.12 25.84
C SER A 586 -4.82 23.64 24.42
N ASP A 587 -4.58 24.94 24.26
CA ASP A 587 -4.21 25.61 23.00
C ASP A 587 -2.69 25.66 22.76
N ARG A 588 -1.85 25.06 23.62
CA ARG A 588 -0.39 25.27 23.59
C ARG A 588 0.41 24.03 23.94
N VAL A 589 1.59 23.93 23.34
CA VAL A 589 2.60 22.90 23.64
C VAL A 589 3.92 23.54 24.06
N LYS A 590 4.78 22.77 24.73
CA LYS A 590 6.12 23.25 25.07
C LYS A 590 7.06 23.06 23.87
N LEU A 591 7.89 24.07 23.61
CA LEU A 591 9.18 23.87 22.95
C LEU A 591 10.24 23.85 24.05
N LEU A 592 10.92 22.72 24.20
CA LEU A 592 11.96 22.54 25.20
C LEU A 592 13.31 22.97 24.62
N ALA A 593 14.17 23.53 25.46
CA ALA A 593 15.52 23.95 25.14
C ALA A 593 16.48 23.35 26.18
N TYR A 594 17.21 22.31 25.79
CA TYR A 594 18.24 21.68 26.61
C TYR A 594 19.63 22.19 26.22
N HIS A 595 20.28 22.91 27.13
CA HIS A 595 21.64 23.42 26.92
C HIS A 595 22.68 22.39 27.39
N ILE A 596 23.36 21.77 26.44
CA ILE A 596 24.24 20.60 26.68
C ILE A 596 25.38 20.90 27.69
N PRO A 597 26.11 22.03 27.61
CA PRO A 597 27.25 22.29 28.49
C PRO A 597 26.91 22.55 29.96
N SER A 598 25.68 22.97 30.27
CA SER A 598 25.25 23.24 31.66
C SER A 598 24.24 22.23 32.20
N ASP A 599 23.80 21.27 31.39
CA ASP A 599 22.80 20.26 31.75
C ASP A 599 21.49 20.89 32.28
N THR A 600 21.00 21.94 31.60
CA THR A 600 19.81 22.70 32.03
C THR A 600 18.71 22.70 30.98
N TRP A 601 17.49 22.40 31.43
CA TRP A 601 16.27 22.51 30.67
C TRP A 601 15.57 23.87 30.86
N ARG A 602 15.13 24.45 29.75
CA ARG A 602 14.28 25.66 29.67
C ARG A 602 13.14 25.40 28.68
N ALA A 603 12.11 26.24 28.67
CA ALA A 603 10.99 26.09 27.74
C ALA A 603 10.33 27.42 27.35
N VAL A 604 9.54 27.37 26.27
CA VAL A 604 8.54 28.36 25.84
C VAL A 604 7.25 27.65 25.44
N HIS A 605 6.13 28.37 25.38
CA HIS A 605 4.89 27.87 24.79
C HIS A 605 4.80 28.20 23.30
N TYR A 606 4.40 27.21 22.51
CA TYR A 606 3.99 27.35 21.12
C TYR A 606 2.46 27.25 21.01
N PRO A 607 1.77 28.21 20.36
CA PRO A 607 0.32 28.18 20.19
C PRO A 607 -0.09 27.26 19.03
N LEU A 608 -1.02 26.34 19.28
CA LEU A 608 -1.61 25.46 18.27
C LEU A 608 -2.79 26.11 17.55
N GLU A 609 -2.93 25.83 16.25
CA GLU A 609 -4.17 25.99 15.50
C GLU A 609 -5.30 25.17 16.13
N GLN A 610 -6.54 25.57 15.85
CA GLN A 610 -7.74 24.92 16.40
C GLN A 610 -8.43 24.07 15.33
N THR A 611 -8.99 22.93 15.75
CA THR A 611 -9.79 22.04 14.90
C THR A 611 -11.16 21.79 15.49
N GLU A 612 -12.17 21.58 14.64
CA GLU A 612 -13.52 21.15 15.06
C GLU A 612 -13.57 19.66 15.41
N LYS A 613 -12.62 18.86 14.90
CA LYS A 613 -12.57 17.40 15.07
C LYS A 613 -11.15 16.91 15.30
N GLY A 614 -11.03 15.95 16.21
CA GLY A 614 -9.75 15.35 16.54
C GLY A 614 -8.88 16.28 17.38
N TRP A 615 -7.58 16.33 17.08
CA TRP A 615 -6.59 17.18 17.74
C TRP A 615 -5.60 17.75 16.72
N VAL A 616 -4.85 18.78 17.14
CA VAL A 616 -3.71 19.37 16.43
C VAL A 616 -2.48 19.20 17.30
N GLY A 617 -1.31 18.96 16.68
CA GLY A 617 -0.05 18.78 17.38
C GLY A 617 1.15 19.11 16.50
N LEU A 618 2.34 19.07 17.10
CA LEU A 618 3.62 19.23 16.42
C LEU A 618 4.25 17.89 16.07
N SER A 619 4.94 17.84 14.93
CA SER A 619 5.50 16.62 14.35
C SER A 619 7.00 16.66 14.09
N GLU A 620 7.59 17.86 13.92
CA GLU A 620 9.03 18.03 13.70
C GLU A 620 9.47 19.45 14.07
N ILE A 621 10.77 19.61 14.35
CA ILE A 621 11.42 20.90 14.49
C ILE A 621 12.80 20.93 13.82
N THR A 622 12.96 21.78 12.79
CA THR A 622 14.24 22.02 12.10
C THR A 622 14.70 23.46 12.27
N ALA A 623 15.96 23.69 12.66
CA ALA A 623 16.54 25.04 12.67
C ALA A 623 17.20 25.39 11.33
N PHE A 624 16.90 26.57 10.80
CA PHE A 624 17.56 27.11 9.60
C PHE A 624 17.60 28.65 9.63
N GLN A 625 18.75 29.23 9.29
CA GLN A 625 18.98 30.68 9.15
C GLN A 625 18.38 31.56 10.28
N GLY A 626 18.51 31.13 11.54
CA GLY A 626 18.04 31.90 12.69
C GLY A 626 16.54 31.76 13.02
N ASN A 627 15.86 30.79 12.38
CA ASN A 627 14.48 30.43 12.69
C ASN A 627 14.37 28.94 13.05
N LEU A 628 13.38 28.61 13.87
CA LEU A 628 12.87 27.25 14.05
C LEU A 628 11.68 27.08 13.09
N TYR A 629 11.71 26.04 12.28
CA TYR A 629 10.61 25.61 11.42
C TYR A 629 9.95 24.41 12.08
N LEU A 630 8.65 24.52 12.34
CA LEU A 630 7.86 23.52 13.05
C LEU A 630 6.78 22.98 12.15
N LEU A 631 6.68 21.67 12.06
CA LEU A 631 5.61 20.99 11.35
C LEU A 631 4.43 20.80 12.31
N GLU A 632 3.25 21.27 11.90
CA GLU A 632 2.03 21.25 12.70
C GLU A 632 0.90 20.62 11.88
N ARG A 633 0.26 19.60 12.45
CA ARG A 633 -0.80 18.84 11.77
C ARG A 633 -2.01 18.61 12.66
N ASP A 634 -3.19 18.54 12.04
CA ASP A 634 -4.32 17.81 12.63
C ASP A 634 -4.10 16.30 12.53
N ASN A 635 -4.88 15.52 13.27
CA ASN A 635 -4.94 14.06 13.15
C ASN A 635 -6.05 13.59 12.17
N GLN A 636 -6.37 14.39 11.16
CA GLN A 636 -7.45 14.13 10.22
C GLN A 636 -6.92 13.77 8.83
N LEU A 637 -7.63 12.86 8.15
CA LEU A 637 -7.27 12.33 6.83
C LEU A 637 -8.34 12.61 5.77
N GLY A 638 -8.02 12.34 4.51
CA GLY A 638 -8.93 12.44 3.35
C GLY A 638 -9.57 13.82 3.22
N LYS A 639 -10.91 13.84 3.08
CA LYS A 639 -11.70 15.08 3.02
C LYS A 639 -11.76 15.83 4.36
N SER A 640 -11.44 15.16 5.47
CA SER A 640 -11.49 15.73 6.82
C SER A 640 -10.26 16.56 7.15
N ALA A 641 -9.07 16.25 6.62
CA ALA A 641 -7.84 17.02 6.79
C ALA A 641 -8.00 18.53 6.51
N LYS A 642 -7.48 19.41 7.38
CA LYS A 642 -7.54 20.88 7.33
C LYS A 642 -6.21 21.56 7.64
N ILE A 643 -5.34 20.94 8.43
CA ILE A 643 -4.08 21.51 8.92
C ILE A 643 -2.97 20.47 8.69
N LYS A 644 -2.07 20.77 7.75
CA LYS A 644 -0.81 20.04 7.49
C LYS A 644 0.23 21.11 7.09
N ARG A 645 0.82 21.84 8.05
CA ARG A 645 1.44 23.15 7.81
C ARG A 645 2.84 23.27 8.42
N LEU A 646 3.69 24.04 7.77
CA LEU A 646 4.97 24.48 8.30
C LEU A 646 4.85 25.91 8.84
N TYR A 647 5.24 26.13 10.09
CA TYR A 647 5.34 27.47 10.68
C TYR A 647 6.80 27.81 11.00
N LYS A 648 7.17 29.08 10.89
CA LYS A 648 8.48 29.61 11.30
C LYS A 648 8.36 30.46 12.57
N VAL A 649 9.33 30.32 13.48
CA VAL A 649 9.48 31.09 14.71
C VAL A 649 10.90 31.64 14.78
N SER A 650 11.07 32.94 14.92
CA SER A 650 12.41 33.55 14.93
C SER A 650 13.12 33.35 16.28
N LEU A 651 14.30 32.72 16.26
CA LEU A 651 15.11 32.48 17.47
C LEU A 651 15.45 33.77 18.23
N GLN A 652 15.54 34.91 17.53
CA GLN A 652 15.80 36.23 18.14
C GLN A 652 14.66 36.72 19.04
N GLN A 653 13.45 36.18 18.86
CA GLN A 653 12.26 36.53 19.63
C GLN A 653 11.93 35.50 20.73
N ILE A 654 12.64 34.37 20.77
CA ILE A 654 12.44 33.34 21.79
C ILE A 654 13.29 33.67 23.03
N SER A 655 12.67 33.68 24.20
CA SER A 655 13.34 33.85 25.49
C SER A 655 12.90 32.75 26.44
N PRO A 656 13.47 31.53 26.33
CA PRO A 656 13.01 30.38 27.11
C PRO A 656 13.30 30.60 28.60
N VAL A 657 12.40 30.16 29.47
CA VAL A 657 12.53 30.28 30.94
C VAL A 657 12.72 28.91 31.59
N ALA A 658 13.13 28.87 32.86
CA ALA A 658 13.25 27.60 33.56
C ALA A 658 11.88 26.90 33.67
N LEU A 659 11.89 25.57 33.75
CA LEU A 659 10.67 24.79 33.98
C LEU A 659 10.00 25.19 35.31
N GLY A 660 8.69 25.03 35.39
CA GLY A 660 7.88 25.49 36.54
C GLY A 660 7.65 27.01 36.62
N GLN A 661 8.26 27.82 35.75
CA GLN A 661 7.92 29.23 35.58
C GLN A 661 6.80 29.43 34.55
N THR A 662 6.17 30.60 34.54
CA THR A 662 5.21 30.98 33.48
C THR A 662 5.97 31.08 32.14
N LEU A 663 5.74 30.13 31.25
CA LEU A 663 6.42 30.09 29.95
C LEU A 663 5.94 31.26 29.06
N PRO A 664 6.85 32.01 28.41
CA PRO A 664 6.45 33.00 27.41
C PRO A 664 5.98 32.29 26.14
N VAL A 665 5.00 32.87 25.46
CA VAL A 665 4.42 32.34 24.22
C VAL A 665 5.17 32.90 23.02
N VAL A 666 5.64 32.04 22.11
CA VAL A 666 6.29 32.48 20.87
C VAL A 666 5.27 32.97 19.84
N GLN A 667 5.71 33.86 18.95
CA GLN A 667 4.96 34.22 17.76
C GLN A 667 5.36 33.28 16.61
N LYS A 668 4.36 32.72 15.91
CA LYS A 668 4.55 31.86 14.74
C LYS A 668 4.03 32.55 13.48
N GLU A 669 4.71 32.33 12.36
CA GLU A 669 4.31 32.80 11.04
C GLU A 669 4.16 31.58 10.11
N LEU A 670 3.11 31.54 9.29
CA LEU A 670 2.89 30.42 8.36
C LEU A 670 3.93 30.48 7.23
N ALA A 671 4.72 29.42 7.07
CA ALA A 671 5.72 29.30 6.00
C ALA A 671 5.23 28.41 4.84
N TYR A 672 4.46 27.35 5.13
CA TYR A 672 3.94 26.44 4.11
C TYR A 672 2.64 25.73 4.52
N ASP A 673 1.84 25.32 3.54
CA ASP A 673 0.70 24.41 3.69
C ASP A 673 0.90 23.25 2.71
N PHE A 674 1.01 22.03 3.22
CA PHE A 674 1.28 20.80 2.46
C PHE A 674 0.03 20.13 1.90
N LEU A 675 -1.18 20.63 2.21
CA LEU A 675 -2.41 20.04 1.67
C LEU A 675 -2.49 20.00 0.14
N PRO A 676 -1.91 20.94 -0.64
CA PRO A 676 -1.83 20.82 -2.10
C PRO A 676 -0.98 19.62 -2.55
N GLU A 677 0.20 19.43 -1.95
CA GLU A 677 1.14 18.34 -2.26
C GLU A 677 0.57 16.98 -1.87
N LEU A 678 -0.01 16.88 -0.67
CA LEU A 678 -0.69 15.67 -0.18
C LEU A 678 -1.89 15.26 -1.06
N LYS A 679 -2.49 16.20 -1.81
CA LYS A 679 -3.57 15.93 -2.79
C LYS A 679 -3.06 15.67 -4.20
N ALA A 680 -1.84 16.08 -4.54
CA ALA A 680 -1.31 16.02 -5.90
C ALA A 680 -1.15 14.58 -6.45
N GLY A 681 -1.06 13.59 -5.56
CA GLY A 681 -1.02 12.16 -5.92
C GLY A 681 -2.39 11.54 -6.25
N ASN A 682 -3.48 12.30 -6.24
CA ASN A 682 -4.86 11.87 -6.50
C ASN A 682 -5.33 10.66 -5.65
N GLY A 683 -4.71 10.46 -4.48
CA GLY A 683 -5.20 9.57 -3.42
C GLY A 683 -5.98 10.35 -2.36
N TYR A 684 -6.32 9.69 -1.25
CA TYR A 684 -6.75 10.42 -0.06
C TYR A 684 -5.54 11.08 0.64
N VAL A 685 -5.78 12.20 1.31
CA VAL A 685 -4.76 12.84 2.16
C VAL A 685 -4.46 11.93 3.34
N VAL A 686 -3.22 11.46 3.47
CA VAL A 686 -2.77 10.68 4.64
C VAL A 686 -2.76 11.55 5.90
N ASP A 687 -2.85 10.94 7.08
CA ASP A 687 -2.84 11.70 8.34
C ASP A 687 -1.45 12.25 8.65
N LYS A 688 -0.45 11.37 8.64
CA LYS A 688 0.87 11.63 9.20
C LYS A 688 1.81 12.25 8.16
N ILE A 689 2.07 13.55 8.29
CA ILE A 689 3.29 14.16 7.74
C ILE A 689 4.18 14.45 8.95
N GLU A 690 5.30 13.74 9.08
CA GLU A 690 6.10 13.76 10.31
C GLU A 690 7.47 14.40 10.06
N GLY A 691 8.34 13.79 9.24
CA GLY A 691 9.67 14.35 9.01
C GLY A 691 9.69 15.61 8.12
N PHE A 692 10.44 16.64 8.52
CA PHE A 692 10.75 17.84 7.74
C PHE A 692 12.18 18.34 7.97
N THR A 693 12.90 18.73 6.90
CA THR A 693 14.22 19.36 7.03
C THR A 693 14.58 20.30 5.90
N ILE A 694 15.65 21.09 6.08
CA ILE A 694 16.15 22.06 5.10
C ILE A 694 17.64 21.80 4.82
N ASP A 695 18.00 21.61 3.54
CA ASP A 695 19.39 21.37 3.14
C ASP A 695 20.24 22.67 3.09
N PRO A 696 21.58 22.58 2.94
CA PRO A 696 22.45 23.76 2.98
C PRO A 696 22.23 24.76 1.83
N GLN A 697 21.45 24.42 0.80
CA GLN A 697 21.04 25.37 -0.24
C GLN A 697 19.72 26.08 0.10
N GLY A 698 19.04 25.70 1.19
CA GLY A 698 17.71 26.18 1.55
C GLY A 698 16.57 25.32 0.98
N ARG A 699 16.86 24.16 0.37
CA ARG A 699 15.79 23.30 -0.15
C ARG A 699 15.12 22.54 0.99
N GLY A 700 13.80 22.67 1.10
CA GLY A 700 12.99 21.93 2.06
C GLY A 700 12.65 20.54 1.56
N TYR A 701 12.61 19.58 2.47
CA TYR A 701 12.17 18.21 2.22
C TYR A 701 11.19 17.81 3.32
N ALA A 702 10.15 17.08 2.97
CA ALA A 702 9.18 16.55 3.93
C ALA A 702 8.82 15.11 3.57
N VAL A 703 8.47 14.29 4.57
CA VAL A 703 8.13 12.88 4.41
C VAL A 703 6.91 12.51 5.26
N THR A 704 6.07 11.62 4.75
CA THR A 704 4.96 11.04 5.52
C THR A 704 5.42 9.76 6.20
N ASP A 705 5.05 9.62 7.47
CA ASP A 705 5.05 8.31 8.13
C ASP A 705 3.95 7.45 7.48
N ASN A 706 4.24 6.16 7.31
CA ASN A 706 3.33 5.19 6.69
C ASN A 706 2.81 4.13 7.68
N ASP A 707 3.05 4.30 8.99
CA ASP A 707 2.59 3.43 10.08
C ASP A 707 3.07 1.96 9.93
N GLY A 708 4.17 1.74 9.22
CA GLY A 708 4.66 0.39 8.92
C GLY A 708 3.69 -0.46 8.09
N VAL A 709 2.81 0.22 7.32
CA VAL A 709 1.69 -0.37 6.54
C VAL A 709 0.59 -0.98 7.41
N ASP A 710 0.59 -0.69 8.71
CA ASP A 710 -0.45 -1.13 9.64
C ASP A 710 -1.61 -0.13 9.63
N ASP A 711 -2.83 -0.61 9.37
CA ASP A 711 -4.04 0.23 9.27
C ASP A 711 -3.86 1.46 8.33
N SER A 712 -3.05 1.29 7.27
CA SER A 712 -2.51 2.35 6.41
C SER A 712 -2.33 1.85 4.97
N SER A 713 -2.37 2.75 3.97
CA SER A 713 -2.07 2.39 2.58
C SER A 713 -0.57 2.20 2.31
N GLY A 714 0.29 2.36 3.31
CA GLY A 714 1.74 2.23 3.18
C GLY A 714 2.41 3.34 2.37
N GLU A 715 1.67 4.32 1.86
CA GLU A 715 2.19 5.39 1.01
C GLU A 715 3.17 6.32 1.76
N THR A 716 4.46 6.21 1.45
CA THR A 716 5.45 7.24 1.79
C THR A 716 5.53 8.30 0.69
N LEU A 717 4.93 9.45 0.95
CA LEU A 717 5.07 10.64 0.13
C LEU A 717 6.34 11.39 0.55
N PHE A 718 7.17 11.79 -0.42
CA PHE A 718 8.46 12.42 -0.20
C PHE A 718 8.59 13.69 -1.05
N PHE A 719 8.43 14.83 -0.39
CA PHE A 719 8.31 16.14 -1.04
C PHE A 719 9.65 16.86 -1.14
N LYS A 720 9.81 17.65 -2.22
CA LYS A 720 10.96 18.55 -2.42
C LYS A 720 10.44 19.97 -2.67
N LEU A 721 10.48 20.80 -1.63
CA LEU A 721 9.98 22.17 -1.70
C LEU A 721 10.99 23.09 -2.41
N LYS A 722 10.51 24.02 -3.23
CA LYS A 722 11.34 25.03 -3.90
C LYS A 722 11.67 26.18 -2.96
N LEU A 723 12.81 26.84 -3.17
CA LEU A 723 13.36 27.88 -2.28
C LEU A 723 12.39 29.00 -1.90
N ASP A 724 11.34 29.25 -2.70
CA ASP A 724 10.36 30.30 -2.47
C ASP A 724 9.40 30.06 -1.28
N PHE A 725 9.49 28.93 -0.55
CA PHE A 725 8.83 28.82 0.78
C PHE A 725 9.57 29.60 1.89
N LEU A 726 10.84 29.97 1.68
CA LEU A 726 11.61 30.76 2.64
C LEU A 726 11.30 32.27 2.56
N ASP A 727 10.89 32.73 1.36
CA ASP A 727 10.59 34.13 1.04
C ASP A 727 9.08 34.47 1.18
N ARG A 728 8.26 33.52 1.65
CA ARG A 728 6.82 33.66 1.91
C ARG A 728 6.53 33.71 3.41
#